data_AF-A0A7C2EA05-F1
#
_entry.id   AF-A0A7C2EA05-F1
#
_cell.length_a   1.000
_cell.length_b   1.000
_cell.length_c   1.000
_cell.angle_alpha   90.00
_cell.angle_beta   90.00
_cell.angle_gamma   90.00
#
_symmetry.space_group_name_H-M   'P 1'
#
loop_
_entity.id
_entity.type
_entity.pdbx_description
1 polymer ?
#
loop_
_entity_poly.entity_id
_entity_poly.type
_entity_poly.pdbx_seq_one_letter_code
_entity_poly.pdbx_strand_id
1 'polypeptide(L)'
;MCRTAACWVGLLAAVAVVLSPAKAYYHFVHYSGPPPYSPVYEKFDLRALPDGAVPYFISGNGPIALAAGDSLASVVSQIRLAASTWNEVKTSQLRLAFGGFRNVESAAGTAPHIDVVFDEIPPGLIALGGPTTRGDLTAAESGGFVPILRSVVVLNRDLSAQRSASEGFFLTLVHEFGHALGLQHTLTSSVMSTSITRATSRARPLAEDDVAAISLLYPPPRFRETTAMIAGRVTLAGAGVNLASVVAISPQGVAVSALTNPDGTYLIAGLPPGSYYVYAHPLPPPLFGEVTPANIVLPRGPGGDPILPGPLFETEFYPGAKSVEAARAVVVQAGDILSGIDFAVRRRASLDLYAVSSYSFPANVAVSQAFLNRFGPRRFLVLSGVGLSTGTAPTPGLSVSVMGGSAVVPPGGVLPYGPDPRYVQLNLEFHPFSGTGPRHLLFSLNNDIHVRPSGLHLVGSAPPAITGLAPVAGPEGRTAVAVSGQNLRRNTRILFDGVPATVLASDDNGVLLVEPPAAPSRHRATVVALNEDGQSSWYMHGADSPVYEHPAKEPPSFMLSRPGLPAGSEAMIEIIGTNTQFRPGLTELAFGSSDLAVRGVWVLGPNRLWANVRVGPQASGRAAVTLVDGLEVVASPVPFEILPPNGSRITLVPPVVDVASGREGGYAGGAVAVRVIGLPANTTAAGLTVTVNEEPAAVRSLDGDRLVFELPAGLALGAALVRVRTVQSDSYPIAFSVRRAPPMIVSVRGAGEQPIGPNRPARLGEALVIRLTRLGEAAEAVAADRVTVEVAGVRHPAQQIVPVSGRTDEYEILFLLGLAVPTGEAVPLVVLVDGRESLPAQIPIVP
;
A
#
# COMPACT_ATOMS: atom_id res chain seq x y z
N MET A 1 -40.58 1.94 66.78
CA MET A 1 -40.66 0.46 66.65
C MET A 1 -40.66 0.16 65.15
N CYS A 2 -39.52 0.11 64.47
CA CYS A 2 -38.53 -0.98 64.39
C CYS A 2 -39.10 -2.26 63.73
N ARG A 3 -38.85 -2.44 62.41
CA ARG A 3 -38.21 -3.62 61.79
C ARG A 3 -38.50 -3.78 60.28
N THR A 4 -37.43 -3.62 59.49
CA THR A 4 -36.96 -4.44 58.34
C THR A 4 -37.97 -5.00 57.33
N ALA A 5 -37.83 -4.57 56.07
CA ALA A 5 -37.94 -5.45 54.91
C ALA A 5 -36.98 -4.97 53.80
N ALA A 6 -35.88 -5.69 53.63
CA ALA A 6 -34.96 -5.56 52.50
C ALA A 6 -35.62 -6.21 51.27
N CYS A 7 -35.80 -5.45 50.19
CA CYS A 7 -36.26 -5.97 48.91
C CYS A 7 -35.05 -6.10 47.97
N TRP A 8 -34.84 -7.33 47.50
CA TRP A 8 -33.79 -7.75 46.58
C TRP A 8 -33.96 -7.08 45.21
N VAL A 9 -32.96 -6.31 44.78
CA VAL A 9 -32.81 -5.91 43.37
C VAL A 9 -31.98 -6.98 42.68
N GLY A 10 -32.63 -7.77 41.82
CA GLY A 10 -31.99 -8.77 40.98
C GLY A 10 -31.10 -8.11 39.92
N LEU A 11 -29.83 -8.50 39.92
CA LEU A 11 -28.81 -8.07 38.98
C LEU A 11 -28.91 -8.92 37.70
N LEU A 12 -29.46 -8.36 36.62
CA LEU A 12 -29.35 -8.91 35.26
C LEU A 12 -28.01 -8.45 34.66
N ALA A 13 -26.97 -9.27 34.83
CA ALA A 13 -25.70 -9.10 34.12
C ALA A 13 -25.82 -9.74 32.73
N ALA A 14 -26.00 -8.92 31.70
CA ALA A 14 -25.81 -9.34 30.31
C ALA A 14 -24.30 -9.48 30.05
N VAL A 15 -23.82 -10.71 29.94
CA VAL A 15 -22.45 -11.01 29.51
C VAL A 15 -22.39 -10.81 27.99
N ALA A 16 -21.85 -9.68 27.55
CA ALA A 16 -21.37 -9.52 26.18
C ALA A 16 -20.08 -10.33 26.04
N VAL A 17 -20.18 -11.56 25.52
CA VAL A 17 -19.01 -12.34 25.16
C VAL A 17 -18.38 -11.68 23.92
N VAL A 18 -17.22 -11.06 24.11
CA VAL A 18 -16.34 -10.66 23.01
C VAL A 18 -15.76 -11.93 22.41
N LEU A 19 -16.47 -12.54 21.46
CA LEU A 19 -15.92 -13.59 20.61
C LEU A 19 -15.00 -12.90 19.60
N SER A 20 -13.71 -13.25 19.61
CA SER A 20 -12.75 -12.86 18.56
C SER A 20 -12.99 -13.74 17.34
N PRO A 21 -13.70 -13.30 16.29
CA PRO A 21 -14.01 -14.19 15.19
C PRO A 21 -12.84 -14.17 14.17
N ALA A 22 -12.68 -15.26 13.41
CA ALA A 22 -11.65 -15.39 12.37
C ALA A 22 -11.74 -14.23 11.40
N LYS A 23 -10.69 -13.44 11.19
CA LYS A 23 -10.78 -12.24 10.33
C LYS A 23 -10.81 -12.61 8.84
N ALA A 24 -11.10 -11.64 7.98
CA ALA A 24 -11.08 -11.81 6.52
C ALA A 24 -9.72 -12.36 6.03
N TYR A 25 -9.56 -12.70 4.73
CA TYR A 25 -8.31 -13.19 4.12
C TYR A 25 -7.67 -14.33 4.95
N TYR A 26 -6.40 -14.67 4.74
CA TYR A 26 -5.69 -15.61 5.60
C TYR A 26 -4.32 -15.08 5.95
N HIS A 27 -3.85 -15.44 7.14
CA HIS A 27 -2.57 -15.01 7.71
C HIS A 27 -1.84 -16.22 8.27
N PHE A 28 -0.55 -16.07 8.56
CA PHE A 28 0.13 -17.00 9.45
C PHE A 28 -0.50 -16.87 10.84
N VAL A 29 -1.22 -17.91 11.27
CA VAL A 29 -2.08 -17.85 12.47
C VAL A 29 -1.82 -19.02 13.41
N HIS A 30 -1.86 -18.70 14.69
CA HIS A 30 -1.84 -19.61 15.83
C HIS A 30 -3.17 -19.49 16.56
N TYR A 31 -3.61 -20.54 17.23
CA TYR A 31 -4.80 -20.49 18.08
C TYR A 31 -4.41 -20.66 19.54
N SER A 32 -4.85 -19.72 20.38
CA SER A 32 -4.63 -19.75 21.82
C SER A 32 -5.86 -20.33 22.54
N GLY A 33 -5.69 -21.47 23.20
CA GLY A 33 -6.71 -22.11 24.05
C GLY A 33 -7.73 -23.01 23.34
N PRO A 34 -8.63 -23.67 24.11
CA PRO A 34 -9.77 -24.42 23.58
C PRO A 34 -10.84 -23.46 23.02
N PRO A 35 -11.88 -23.97 22.31
CA PRO A 35 -12.98 -23.15 21.81
C PRO A 35 -13.60 -22.24 22.90
N PRO A 36 -14.02 -20.99 22.58
CA PRO A 36 -13.95 -20.35 21.26
C PRO A 36 -12.50 -20.00 20.90
N TYR A 37 -12.09 -20.37 19.68
CA TYR A 37 -10.71 -20.19 19.25
C TYR A 37 -10.40 -18.71 19.05
N SER A 38 -9.36 -18.21 19.71
CA SER A 38 -8.84 -16.85 19.47
C SER A 38 -7.62 -16.91 18.55
N PRO A 39 -7.69 -16.32 17.34
CA PRO A 39 -6.54 -16.28 16.45
C PRO A 39 -5.47 -15.30 16.96
N VAL A 40 -4.22 -15.72 16.83
CA VAL A 40 -3.01 -14.96 17.12
C VAL A 40 -2.17 -14.93 15.84
N TYR A 41 -1.98 -13.74 15.28
CA TYR A 41 -1.36 -13.57 13.98
C TYR A 41 0.14 -13.30 14.09
N GLU A 42 0.90 -13.74 13.10
CA GLU A 42 2.28 -13.31 12.92
C GLU A 42 2.32 -11.98 12.18
N LYS A 43 3.03 -10.99 12.73
CA LYS A 43 3.23 -9.68 12.08
C LYS A 43 4.48 -8.98 12.58
N PHE A 44 4.97 -7.99 11.83
CA PHE A 44 6.00 -7.09 12.35
C PHE A 44 5.44 -6.20 13.48
N ASP A 45 6.20 -6.02 14.56
CA ASP A 45 5.90 -4.97 15.54
C ASP A 45 6.43 -3.63 15.01
N LEU A 46 5.54 -2.83 14.43
CA LEU A 46 5.92 -1.51 13.88
C LEU A 46 6.44 -0.56 14.95
N ARG A 47 6.10 -0.76 16.24
CA ARG A 47 6.59 0.08 17.34
C ARG A 47 8.07 -0.19 17.65
N ALA A 48 8.56 -1.37 17.30
CA ALA A 48 9.97 -1.74 17.45
C ALA A 48 10.85 -1.23 16.29
N LEU A 49 10.24 -0.69 15.24
CA LEU A 49 10.93 -0.25 14.03
C LEU A 49 11.00 1.28 13.94
N PRO A 50 12.14 1.84 13.48
CA PRO A 50 12.21 3.26 13.16
C PRO A 50 11.13 3.63 12.11
N ASP A 51 10.31 4.64 12.42
CA ASP A 51 9.20 5.16 11.59
C ASP A 51 8.08 4.15 11.33
N GLY A 52 8.07 3.01 12.04
CA GLY A 52 7.17 1.92 11.70
C GLY A 52 7.40 1.34 10.31
N ALA A 53 8.58 1.55 9.73
CA ALA A 53 8.96 1.04 8.42
C ALA A 53 9.77 -0.26 8.55
N VAL A 54 9.34 -1.31 7.86
CA VAL A 54 10.05 -2.59 7.76
C VAL A 54 11.11 -2.47 6.66
N PRO A 55 12.41 -2.55 7.00
CA PRO A 55 13.45 -2.52 5.99
C PRO A 55 13.51 -3.86 5.22
N TYR A 56 13.73 -3.78 3.91
CA TYR A 56 14.03 -4.94 3.08
C TYR A 56 15.38 -4.80 2.38
N PHE A 57 16.12 -5.90 2.29
CA PHE A 57 17.49 -5.93 1.77
C PHE A 57 17.58 -6.86 0.56
N ILE A 58 18.40 -6.52 -0.42
CA ILE A 58 18.66 -7.38 -1.58
C ILE A 58 20.02 -8.04 -1.41
N SER A 59 20.10 -9.35 -1.60
CA SER A 59 21.38 -10.06 -1.60
C SER A 59 22.32 -9.53 -2.67
N GLY A 60 23.55 -9.18 -2.27
CA GLY A 60 24.60 -8.69 -3.16
C GLY A 60 25.16 -9.76 -4.11
N ASN A 61 24.88 -11.05 -3.87
CA ASN A 61 25.29 -12.13 -4.76
C ASN A 61 24.51 -12.14 -6.08
N GLY A 62 23.29 -11.59 -6.08
CA GLY A 62 22.42 -11.55 -7.27
C GLY A 62 22.04 -12.93 -7.84
N PRO A 63 21.31 -12.95 -8.96
CA PRO A 63 21.07 -14.16 -9.74
C PRO A 63 22.32 -14.57 -10.54
N ILE A 64 22.48 -15.86 -10.83
CA ILE A 64 23.60 -16.38 -11.65
C ILE A 64 23.38 -16.27 -13.15
N ALA A 65 22.12 -16.14 -13.56
CA ALA A 65 21.72 -16.00 -14.95
C ALA A 65 20.47 -15.12 -15.04
N LEU A 66 20.38 -14.37 -16.13
CA LEU A 66 19.29 -13.43 -16.41
C LEU A 66 18.69 -13.75 -17.78
N ALA A 67 17.42 -13.41 -17.96
CA ALA A 67 16.77 -13.54 -19.26
C ALA A 67 17.43 -12.59 -20.29
N ALA A 68 17.34 -12.95 -21.57
CA ALA A 68 17.94 -12.17 -22.64
C ALA A 68 17.37 -10.73 -22.67
N GLY A 69 18.24 -9.73 -22.49
CA GLY A 69 17.88 -8.32 -22.45
C GLY A 69 17.67 -7.76 -21.04
N ASP A 70 17.62 -8.60 -20.01
CA ASP A 70 17.58 -8.14 -18.61
C ASP A 70 18.97 -7.76 -18.10
N SER A 71 18.98 -6.92 -17.07
CA SER A 71 20.15 -6.58 -16.26
C SER A 71 19.84 -6.68 -14.77
N LEU A 72 20.86 -6.67 -13.90
CA LEU A 72 20.63 -6.60 -12.46
C LEU A 72 19.79 -5.36 -12.07
N ALA A 73 20.03 -4.21 -12.73
CA ALA A 73 19.24 -3.00 -12.50
C ALA A 73 17.75 -3.21 -12.82
N SER A 74 17.44 -3.91 -13.91
CA SER A 74 16.05 -4.24 -14.28
C SER A 74 15.39 -5.10 -13.19
N VAL A 75 16.04 -6.16 -12.70
CA VAL A 75 15.51 -7.03 -11.63
C VAL A 75 15.32 -6.27 -10.31
N VAL A 76 16.33 -5.51 -9.90
CA VAL A 76 16.29 -4.69 -8.67
C VAL A 76 15.15 -3.67 -8.74
N SER A 77 14.91 -3.06 -9.90
CA SER A 77 13.82 -2.13 -10.09
C SER A 77 12.44 -2.78 -9.92
N GLN A 78 12.27 -4.04 -10.34
CA GLN A 78 11.02 -4.78 -10.13
C GLN A 78 10.81 -5.12 -8.65
N ILE A 79 11.87 -5.52 -7.95
CA ILE A 79 11.81 -5.79 -6.49
C ILE A 79 11.38 -4.53 -5.75
N ARG A 80 11.98 -3.38 -6.09
CA ARG A 80 11.63 -2.08 -5.49
C ARG A 80 10.19 -1.66 -5.81
N LEU A 81 9.74 -1.82 -7.06
CA LEU A 81 8.36 -1.52 -7.45
C LEU A 81 7.34 -2.42 -6.74
N ALA A 82 7.68 -3.71 -6.56
CA ALA A 82 6.81 -4.64 -5.86
C ALA A 82 6.69 -4.30 -4.36
N ALA A 83 7.80 -3.95 -3.71
CA ALA A 83 7.78 -3.45 -2.34
C ALA A 83 6.97 -2.14 -2.21
N SER A 84 7.16 -1.18 -3.12
CA SER A 84 6.45 0.10 -3.07
C SER A 84 4.95 -0.05 -3.30
N THR A 85 4.50 -1.09 -4.01
CA THR A 85 3.07 -1.39 -4.20
C THR A 85 2.33 -1.53 -2.87
N TRP A 86 2.94 -2.17 -1.86
CA TRP A 86 2.33 -2.29 -0.53
C TRP A 86 2.27 -0.96 0.23
N ASN A 87 3.17 -0.02 -0.08
CA ASN A 87 3.15 1.33 0.51
C ASN A 87 2.00 2.19 0.00
N GLU A 88 1.38 1.83 -1.14
CA GLU A 88 0.23 2.54 -1.70
C GLU A 88 -1.07 2.29 -0.91
N VAL A 89 -1.09 1.28 -0.02
CA VAL A 89 -2.26 0.96 0.82
C VAL A 89 -2.40 1.97 1.95
N LYS A 90 -3.15 3.05 1.69
CA LYS A 90 -3.39 4.16 2.63
C LYS A 90 -4.06 3.73 3.94
N THR A 91 -4.84 2.64 3.89
CA THR A 91 -5.55 2.06 5.03
C THR A 91 -4.69 1.11 5.87
N SER A 92 -3.39 1.04 5.65
CA SER A 92 -2.43 0.31 6.47
C SER A 92 -1.37 1.25 7.04
N GLN A 93 -0.93 1.01 8.28
CA GLN A 93 0.20 1.73 8.89
C GLN A 93 1.56 1.23 8.38
N LEU A 94 1.64 0.00 7.87
CA LEU A 94 2.88 -0.62 7.43
C LEU A 94 3.52 0.17 6.28
N ARG A 95 4.82 0.44 6.37
CA ARG A 95 5.62 0.88 5.23
C ARG A 95 6.84 -0.03 5.06
N LEU A 96 7.23 -0.28 3.81
CA LEU A 96 8.49 -0.92 3.42
C LEU A 96 9.50 0.16 3.06
N ALA A 97 10.74 -0.02 3.53
CA ALA A 97 11.86 0.87 3.21
C ALA A 97 12.99 0.06 2.58
N PHE A 98 13.57 0.58 1.48
CA PHE A 98 14.71 -0.07 0.86
C PHE A 98 15.95 0.06 1.77
N GLY A 99 16.44 -1.07 2.25
CA GLY A 99 17.62 -1.18 3.11
C GLY A 99 18.93 -1.34 2.34
N GLY A 100 18.92 -1.36 1.01
CA GLY A 100 20.14 -1.50 0.23
C GLY A 100 20.54 -2.95 0.00
N PHE A 101 21.81 -3.16 -0.32
CA PHE A 101 22.35 -4.48 -0.61
C PHE A 101 23.07 -5.07 0.60
N ARG A 102 22.84 -6.35 0.87
CA ARG A 102 23.59 -7.12 1.87
C ARG A 102 24.70 -7.92 1.20
N ASN A 103 25.94 -7.66 1.59
CA ASN A 103 27.11 -8.41 1.16
C ASN A 103 27.84 -9.00 2.40
N VAL A 104 28.93 -9.74 2.17
CA VAL A 104 29.72 -10.37 3.25
C VAL A 104 30.26 -9.36 4.28
N GLU A 105 30.40 -8.09 3.89
CA GLU A 105 30.88 -7.01 4.75
C GLU A 105 29.77 -6.39 5.61
N SER A 106 28.51 -6.69 5.32
CA SER A 106 27.37 -6.10 5.99
C SER A 106 26.94 -6.94 7.20
N ALA A 107 26.90 -6.32 8.37
CA ALA A 107 26.30 -6.94 9.55
C ALA A 107 24.79 -7.16 9.30
N ALA A 108 24.30 -8.38 9.54
CA ALA A 108 22.88 -8.73 9.38
C ALA A 108 21.94 -7.80 10.19
N GLY A 109 22.47 -7.23 11.28
CA GLY A 109 21.77 -6.39 12.23
C GLY A 109 20.77 -7.16 13.07
N THR A 110 20.12 -6.47 13.99
CA THR A 110 19.24 -7.06 15.01
C THR A 110 17.78 -6.65 14.86
N ALA A 111 17.49 -5.58 14.11
CA ALA A 111 16.13 -5.11 13.90
C ALA A 111 15.35 -6.03 12.95
N PRO A 112 14.01 -6.15 13.11
CA PRO A 112 13.19 -6.93 12.20
C PRO A 112 13.28 -6.47 10.75
N HIS A 113 13.34 -7.41 9.79
CA HIS A 113 13.55 -7.10 8.38
C HIS A 113 13.08 -8.19 7.41
N ILE A 114 13.14 -7.87 6.11
CA ILE A 114 12.93 -8.80 4.99
C ILE A 114 14.23 -8.96 4.21
N ASP A 115 14.62 -10.19 3.87
CA ASP A 115 15.71 -10.46 2.93
C ASP A 115 15.18 -10.94 1.58
N VAL A 116 15.57 -10.28 0.50
CA VAL A 116 15.37 -10.74 -0.88
C VAL A 116 16.63 -11.48 -1.34
N VAL A 117 16.50 -12.78 -1.55
CA VAL A 117 17.62 -13.69 -1.86
C VAL A 117 17.39 -14.44 -3.16
N PHE A 118 18.47 -14.92 -3.77
CA PHE A 118 18.47 -15.69 -5.01
C PHE A 118 19.00 -17.10 -4.71
N ASP A 119 18.12 -18.10 -4.72
CA ASP A 119 18.45 -19.46 -4.29
C ASP A 119 17.71 -20.52 -5.12
N GLU A 120 18.03 -21.80 -4.90
CA GLU A 120 17.31 -22.91 -5.49
C GLU A 120 15.88 -22.99 -4.94
N ILE A 121 14.91 -23.14 -5.84
CA ILE A 121 13.48 -23.24 -5.50
C ILE A 121 12.98 -24.64 -5.86
N PRO A 122 12.15 -25.27 -5.02
CA PRO A 122 11.58 -26.58 -5.31
C PRO A 122 10.85 -26.63 -6.67
N PRO A 123 10.91 -27.76 -7.40
CA PRO A 123 10.17 -27.93 -8.65
C PRO A 123 8.67 -27.65 -8.49
N GLY A 124 8.10 -26.91 -9.45
CA GLY A 124 6.69 -26.51 -9.44
C GLY A 124 6.42 -25.15 -8.81
N LEU A 125 7.39 -24.56 -8.10
CA LEU A 125 7.30 -23.21 -7.55
C LEU A 125 8.13 -22.21 -8.35
N ILE A 126 7.69 -20.96 -8.38
CA ILE A 126 8.34 -19.88 -9.15
C ILE A 126 9.10 -18.88 -8.28
N ALA A 127 8.68 -18.75 -7.01
CA ALA A 127 9.26 -17.94 -5.95
C ALA A 127 8.76 -18.48 -4.59
N LEU A 128 9.34 -18.01 -3.49
CA LEU A 128 8.89 -18.32 -2.13
C LEU A 128 8.96 -17.06 -1.26
N GLY A 129 8.08 -16.96 -0.26
CA GLY A 129 8.03 -15.83 0.64
C GLY A 129 7.48 -16.19 2.00
N GLY A 130 7.86 -15.43 3.03
CA GLY A 130 7.24 -15.53 4.35
C GLY A 130 8.18 -15.46 5.54
N PRO A 131 7.64 -15.55 6.78
CA PRO A 131 8.40 -15.43 8.01
C PRO A 131 9.26 -16.68 8.28
N THR A 132 10.56 -16.47 8.44
CA THR A 132 11.53 -17.52 8.80
C THR A 132 11.89 -17.50 10.28
N THR A 133 11.86 -16.32 10.91
CA THR A 133 12.22 -16.14 12.33
C THR A 133 11.15 -15.35 13.05
N ARG A 134 10.76 -15.83 14.22
CA ARG A 134 9.68 -15.28 15.07
C ARG A 134 10.21 -15.03 16.47
N GLY A 135 9.68 -14.01 17.14
CA GLY A 135 9.88 -13.83 18.58
C GLY A 135 8.73 -14.43 19.38
N ASP A 136 8.75 -14.19 20.69
CA ASP A 136 7.73 -14.70 21.60
C ASP A 136 6.39 -13.98 21.46
N LEU A 137 5.31 -14.68 21.82
CA LEU A 137 3.95 -14.12 21.85
C LEU A 137 3.93 -12.83 22.68
N THR A 138 3.63 -11.72 22.02
CA THR A 138 3.50 -10.41 22.64
C THR A 138 2.05 -10.21 23.07
N ALA A 139 1.80 -10.00 24.36
CA ALA A 139 0.48 -9.63 24.86
C ALA A 139 0.11 -8.21 24.42
N ALA A 140 -1.15 -8.00 24.01
CA ALA A 140 -1.67 -6.70 23.63
C ALA A 140 -3.16 -6.58 23.97
N GLU A 141 -3.62 -5.34 24.22
CA GLU A 141 -5.02 -5.02 24.57
C GLU A 141 -6.04 -5.49 23.52
N SER A 142 -5.60 -5.61 22.25
CA SER A 142 -6.42 -6.03 21.11
C SER A 142 -6.30 -7.51 20.73
N GLY A 143 -5.76 -8.35 21.62
CA GLY A 143 -5.32 -9.71 21.33
C GLY A 143 -3.83 -9.75 20.97
N GLY A 144 -3.11 -10.72 21.52
CA GLY A 144 -1.67 -10.86 21.30
C GLY A 144 -1.30 -11.18 19.86
N PHE A 145 -0.02 -11.02 19.52
CA PHE A 145 0.53 -11.36 18.21
C PHE A 145 1.93 -11.99 18.37
N VAL A 146 2.36 -12.75 17.37
CA VAL A 146 3.72 -13.30 17.29
C VAL A 146 4.57 -12.35 16.42
N PRO A 147 5.62 -11.71 16.96
CA PRO A 147 6.43 -10.78 16.21
C PRO A 147 7.25 -11.51 15.14
N ILE A 148 7.15 -11.06 13.89
CA ILE A 148 8.07 -11.44 12.83
C ILE A 148 9.39 -10.70 13.07
N LEU A 149 10.48 -11.45 13.19
CA LEU A 149 11.84 -10.91 13.31
C LEU A 149 12.58 -10.96 11.98
N ARG A 150 12.28 -11.96 11.15
CA ARG A 150 12.84 -12.07 9.80
C ARG A 150 11.86 -12.75 8.87
N SER A 151 11.68 -12.15 7.70
CA SER A 151 11.04 -12.80 6.55
C SER A 151 12.01 -12.86 5.37
N VAL A 152 11.68 -13.72 4.41
CA VAL A 152 12.41 -13.81 3.15
C VAL A 152 11.47 -13.64 1.96
N VAL A 153 12.03 -13.18 0.85
CA VAL A 153 11.54 -13.35 -0.51
C VAL A 153 12.65 -14.06 -1.27
N VAL A 154 12.40 -15.28 -1.73
CA VAL A 154 13.35 -16.12 -2.45
C VAL A 154 12.95 -16.14 -3.92
N LEU A 155 13.85 -15.66 -4.76
CA LEU A 155 13.77 -15.79 -6.21
C LEU A 155 14.67 -16.93 -6.68
N ASN A 156 14.34 -17.54 -7.82
CA ASN A 156 15.20 -18.56 -8.38
C ASN A 156 16.57 -17.94 -8.69
N ARG A 157 17.63 -18.66 -8.34
CA ARG A 157 19.00 -18.26 -8.64
C ARG A 157 19.25 -18.11 -10.14
N ASP A 158 18.60 -18.93 -10.98
CA ASP A 158 18.57 -18.79 -12.44
C ASP A 158 17.27 -18.13 -12.90
N LEU A 159 17.38 -16.91 -13.46
CA LEU A 159 16.25 -16.14 -13.99
C LEU A 159 16.22 -16.11 -15.53
N SER A 160 16.98 -16.96 -16.22
CA SER A 160 17.06 -17.00 -17.69
C SER A 160 15.70 -17.18 -18.38
N ALA A 161 14.76 -17.87 -17.73
CA ALA A 161 13.39 -18.09 -18.22
C ALA A 161 12.37 -17.05 -17.73
N GLN A 162 12.78 -16.08 -16.88
CA GLN A 162 11.90 -15.12 -16.24
C GLN A 162 12.29 -13.69 -16.62
N ARG A 163 11.64 -13.15 -17.66
CA ARG A 163 11.84 -11.75 -18.06
C ARG A 163 11.36 -10.80 -16.97
N SER A 164 12.24 -9.93 -16.50
CA SER A 164 11.98 -8.95 -15.45
C SER A 164 10.81 -8.01 -15.77
N ALA A 165 10.67 -7.60 -17.04
CA ALA A 165 9.61 -6.72 -17.50
C ALA A 165 8.21 -7.39 -17.58
N SER A 166 8.14 -8.71 -17.48
CA SER A 166 6.88 -9.44 -17.65
C SER A 166 5.88 -9.16 -16.52
N GLU A 167 4.58 -9.27 -16.84
CA GLU A 167 3.48 -9.24 -15.86
C GLU A 167 3.69 -10.29 -14.76
N GLY A 168 4.06 -11.51 -15.17
CA GLY A 168 4.23 -12.63 -14.27
C GLY A 168 5.32 -12.39 -13.22
N PHE A 169 6.50 -11.94 -13.64
CA PHE A 169 7.62 -11.70 -12.73
C PHE A 169 7.28 -10.63 -11.68
N PHE A 170 6.72 -9.50 -12.12
CA PHE A 170 6.33 -8.42 -11.20
C PHE A 170 5.24 -8.85 -10.21
N LEU A 171 4.17 -9.49 -10.68
CA LEU A 171 3.07 -9.89 -9.80
C LEU A 171 3.47 -11.00 -8.82
N THR A 172 4.42 -11.87 -9.21
CA THR A 172 5.03 -12.84 -8.28
C THR A 172 5.81 -12.12 -7.18
N LEU A 173 6.60 -11.09 -7.50
CA LEU A 173 7.28 -10.30 -6.47
C LEU A 173 6.30 -9.62 -5.50
N VAL A 174 5.22 -9.02 -6.00
CA VAL A 174 4.20 -8.39 -5.13
C VAL A 174 3.58 -9.43 -4.19
N HIS A 175 3.29 -10.63 -4.72
CA HIS A 175 2.76 -11.76 -3.97
C HIS A 175 3.71 -12.23 -2.86
N GLU A 176 4.99 -12.46 -3.18
CA GLU A 176 5.97 -12.91 -2.18
C GLU A 176 6.22 -11.85 -1.09
N PHE A 177 6.19 -10.56 -1.45
CA PHE A 177 6.21 -9.51 -0.42
C PHE A 177 4.97 -9.58 0.48
N GLY A 178 3.79 -9.89 -0.06
CA GLY A 178 2.61 -10.14 0.75
C GLY A 178 2.83 -11.26 1.79
N HIS A 179 3.44 -12.37 1.38
CA HIS A 179 3.84 -13.41 2.33
C HIS A 179 4.85 -12.92 3.36
N ALA A 180 5.91 -12.22 2.93
CA ALA A 180 6.92 -11.69 3.83
C ALA A 180 6.34 -10.74 4.89
N LEU A 181 5.24 -10.06 4.57
CA LEU A 181 4.51 -9.15 5.46
C LEU A 181 3.54 -9.84 6.43
N GLY A 182 3.32 -11.15 6.28
CA GLY A 182 2.45 -11.95 7.15
C GLY A 182 1.13 -12.41 6.51
N LEU A 183 0.93 -12.17 5.21
CA LEU A 183 -0.26 -12.61 4.49
C LEU A 183 -0.11 -14.05 3.99
N GLN A 184 -1.22 -14.76 3.84
CA GLN A 184 -1.30 -16.11 3.28
C GLN A 184 -2.30 -16.14 2.12
N HIS A 185 -2.37 -17.27 1.40
CA HIS A 185 -3.22 -17.33 0.23
C HIS A 185 -4.70 -17.11 0.53
N THR A 186 -5.36 -16.44 -0.40
CA THR A 186 -6.82 -16.29 -0.44
C THR A 186 -7.37 -16.79 -1.77
N LEU A 187 -8.68 -17.01 -1.82
CA LEU A 187 -9.36 -17.59 -2.99
C LEU A 187 -10.27 -16.56 -3.69
N THR A 188 -9.92 -15.27 -3.56
CA THR A 188 -10.65 -14.11 -4.10
C THR A 188 -10.11 -13.62 -5.44
N SER A 189 -9.12 -14.32 -6.00
CA SER A 189 -8.35 -13.91 -7.18
C SER A 189 -7.54 -12.62 -7.02
N SER A 190 -7.32 -12.19 -5.78
CA SER A 190 -6.48 -11.04 -5.45
C SER A 190 -4.99 -11.40 -5.62
N VAL A 191 -4.05 -10.49 -5.32
CA VAL A 191 -2.62 -10.79 -5.52
C VAL A 191 -2.17 -11.97 -4.69
N MET A 192 -2.76 -12.16 -3.51
CA MET A 192 -2.50 -13.30 -2.63
C MET A 192 -3.16 -14.60 -3.08
N SER A 193 -3.87 -14.66 -4.21
CA SER A 193 -4.20 -15.94 -4.84
C SER A 193 -2.99 -16.52 -5.59
N THR A 194 -2.97 -17.83 -5.78
CA THR A 194 -1.90 -18.49 -6.55
C THR A 194 -1.84 -17.98 -7.99
N SER A 195 -0.70 -18.12 -8.66
CA SER A 195 -0.50 -17.64 -10.05
C SER A 195 -1.54 -18.17 -11.05
N ILE A 196 -2.14 -19.32 -10.76
CA ILE A 196 -3.21 -19.94 -11.57
C ILE A 196 -4.54 -19.16 -11.43
N THR A 197 -4.84 -18.68 -10.23
CA THR A 197 -6.13 -18.09 -9.88
C THR A 197 -6.05 -16.59 -9.59
N ARG A 198 -4.87 -15.97 -9.68
CA ARG A 198 -4.72 -14.50 -9.59
C ARG A 198 -5.38 -13.79 -10.77
N ALA A 199 -6.04 -12.67 -10.50
CA ALA A 199 -6.73 -11.83 -11.47
C ALA A 199 -6.18 -10.40 -11.57
N THR A 200 -5.16 -10.07 -10.79
CA THR A 200 -4.54 -8.74 -10.77
C THR A 200 -3.62 -8.55 -11.98
N SER A 201 -3.29 -7.29 -12.27
CA SER A 201 -2.38 -6.92 -13.37
C SER A 201 -1.29 -5.99 -12.87
N ARG A 202 -0.21 -5.81 -13.64
CA ARG A 202 0.84 -4.83 -13.31
C ARG A 202 0.30 -3.42 -13.12
N ALA A 203 -0.75 -3.06 -13.85
CA ALA A 203 -1.41 -1.76 -13.72
C ALA A 203 -2.30 -1.64 -12.48
N ARG A 204 -2.86 -2.75 -11.98
CA ARG A 204 -3.68 -2.85 -10.77
C ARG A 204 -3.27 -4.09 -9.96
N PRO A 205 -2.13 -4.03 -9.24
CA PRO A 205 -1.51 -5.20 -8.66
C PRO A 205 -2.20 -5.74 -7.41
N LEU A 206 -2.93 -4.90 -6.68
CA LEU A 206 -3.68 -5.27 -5.48
C LEU A 206 -5.19 -5.18 -5.74
N ALA A 207 -5.95 -6.05 -5.09
CA ALA A 207 -7.41 -6.01 -5.03
C ALA A 207 -7.91 -5.80 -3.59
N GLU A 208 -9.22 -5.72 -3.41
CA GLU A 208 -9.87 -5.34 -2.15
C GLU A 208 -9.55 -6.29 -0.99
N ASP A 209 -9.41 -7.60 -1.27
CA ASP A 209 -9.03 -8.58 -0.25
C ASP A 209 -7.59 -8.36 0.25
N ASP A 210 -6.65 -8.02 -0.64
CA ASP A 210 -5.25 -7.72 -0.26
C ASP A 210 -5.18 -6.44 0.60
N VAL A 211 -5.95 -5.42 0.19
CA VAL A 211 -6.07 -4.14 0.91
C VAL A 211 -6.67 -4.37 2.29
N ALA A 212 -7.76 -5.12 2.39
CA ALA A 212 -8.36 -5.48 3.67
C ALA A 212 -7.35 -6.27 4.53
N ALA A 213 -6.65 -7.25 3.95
CA ALA A 213 -5.72 -8.13 4.64
C ALA A 213 -4.60 -7.39 5.36
N ILE A 214 -3.89 -6.53 4.61
CA ILE A 214 -2.77 -5.79 5.16
C ILE A 214 -3.23 -4.69 6.11
N SER A 215 -4.38 -4.07 5.83
CA SER A 215 -4.97 -3.04 6.69
C SER A 215 -5.42 -3.61 8.03
N LEU A 216 -5.94 -4.84 8.07
CA LEU A 216 -6.35 -5.48 9.32
C LEU A 216 -5.17 -6.01 10.15
N LEU A 217 -4.08 -6.38 9.50
CA LEU A 217 -2.84 -6.80 10.18
C LEU A 217 -2.10 -5.59 10.78
N TYR A 218 -2.13 -4.45 10.09
CA TYR A 218 -1.47 -3.19 10.47
C TYR A 218 -2.46 -2.00 10.46
N PRO A 219 -3.49 -1.99 11.32
CA PRO A 219 -4.62 -1.06 11.20
C PRO A 219 -4.29 0.37 11.61
N PRO A 220 -4.67 1.39 10.81
CA PRO A 220 -4.70 2.78 11.27
C PRO A 220 -5.86 2.99 12.27
N PRO A 221 -5.82 4.05 13.08
CA PRO A 221 -6.80 4.29 14.14
C PRO A 221 -8.28 4.26 13.69
N ARG A 222 -8.58 4.63 12.44
CA ARG A 222 -9.96 4.76 11.91
C ARG A 222 -10.40 3.66 10.94
N PHE A 223 -9.58 2.64 10.68
CA PHE A 223 -9.91 1.64 9.65
C PHE A 223 -11.27 0.95 9.87
N ARG A 224 -11.60 0.67 11.13
CA ARG A 224 -12.87 0.04 11.52
C ARG A 224 -14.08 0.97 11.42
N GLU A 225 -13.86 2.28 11.46
CA GLU A 225 -14.95 3.28 11.36
C GLU A 225 -15.41 3.44 9.91
N THR A 226 -14.54 3.14 8.94
CA THR A 226 -14.79 3.34 7.50
C THR A 226 -15.11 2.06 6.75
N THR A 227 -15.10 0.91 7.42
CA THR A 227 -15.34 -0.41 6.80
C THR A 227 -16.39 -1.19 7.58
N ALA A 228 -16.93 -2.23 6.96
CA ALA A 228 -17.94 -3.10 7.52
C ALA A 228 -17.40 -4.52 7.74
N MET A 229 -18.18 -5.32 8.47
CA MET A 229 -17.88 -6.70 8.78
C MET A 229 -19.10 -7.63 8.61
N ILE A 230 -18.86 -8.88 8.22
CA ILE A 230 -19.86 -9.96 8.13
C ILE A 230 -19.38 -11.17 8.94
N ALA A 231 -20.18 -11.66 9.88
CA ALA A 231 -19.84 -12.78 10.75
C ALA A 231 -20.86 -13.93 10.67
N GLY A 232 -20.35 -15.15 10.87
CA GLY A 232 -21.17 -16.36 10.87
C GLY A 232 -20.38 -17.62 11.17
N ARG A 233 -20.98 -18.78 10.88
CA ARG A 233 -20.37 -20.09 11.10
C ARG A 233 -20.62 -21.04 9.94
N VAL A 234 -19.61 -21.82 9.55
CA VAL A 234 -19.75 -22.96 8.62
C VAL A 234 -19.75 -24.25 9.41
N THR A 235 -20.79 -25.06 9.23
CA THR A 235 -20.96 -26.35 9.91
C THR A 235 -21.25 -27.48 8.95
N LEU A 236 -20.73 -28.67 9.26
CA LEU A 236 -21.05 -29.93 8.60
C LEU A 236 -21.61 -30.90 9.64
N ALA A 237 -22.85 -31.32 9.48
CA ALA A 237 -23.56 -32.17 10.45
C ALA A 237 -23.49 -31.62 11.91
N GLY A 238 -23.55 -30.30 12.05
CA GLY A 238 -23.48 -29.59 13.34
C GLY A 238 -22.07 -29.34 13.88
N ALA A 239 -21.03 -29.96 13.33
CA ALA A 239 -19.64 -29.70 13.69
C ALA A 239 -19.06 -28.53 12.89
N GLY A 240 -18.20 -27.72 13.49
CA GLY A 240 -17.48 -26.65 12.80
C GLY A 240 -16.55 -27.18 11.71
N VAL A 241 -16.46 -26.47 10.58
CA VAL A 241 -15.53 -26.82 9.49
C VAL A 241 -14.34 -25.88 9.57
N ASN A 242 -13.15 -26.41 9.87
CA ASN A 242 -11.90 -25.64 9.85
C ASN A 242 -11.49 -25.28 8.41
N LEU A 243 -11.01 -24.06 8.19
CA LEU A 243 -10.47 -23.58 6.91
C LEU A 243 -11.45 -23.67 5.72
N ALA A 244 -12.76 -23.72 5.96
CA ALA A 244 -13.73 -23.35 4.93
C ALA A 244 -13.52 -21.89 4.53
N SER A 245 -13.44 -21.62 3.23
CA SER A 245 -13.33 -20.29 2.66
C SER A 245 -14.70 -19.69 2.48
N VAL A 246 -14.95 -18.55 3.14
CA VAL A 246 -16.19 -17.79 3.02
C VAL A 246 -15.90 -16.48 2.35
N VAL A 247 -16.62 -16.15 1.29
CA VAL A 247 -16.34 -14.98 0.44
C VAL A 247 -17.57 -14.10 0.34
N ALA A 248 -17.42 -12.83 0.68
CA ALA A 248 -18.38 -11.78 0.37
C ALA A 248 -18.02 -11.18 -0.98
N ILE A 249 -18.96 -11.22 -1.92
CA ILE A 249 -18.75 -10.88 -3.31
C ILE A 249 -19.84 -9.92 -3.80
N SER A 250 -19.41 -8.80 -4.39
CA SER A 250 -20.32 -7.86 -5.05
C SER A 250 -20.47 -8.25 -6.52
N PRO A 251 -21.61 -7.97 -7.18
CA PRO A 251 -21.73 -8.20 -8.62
C PRO A 251 -20.74 -7.37 -9.48
N GLN A 252 -20.17 -6.30 -8.92
CA GLN A 252 -19.29 -5.35 -9.61
C GLN A 252 -17.79 -5.53 -9.31
N GLY A 253 -17.38 -6.67 -8.76
CA GLY A 253 -15.97 -7.08 -8.77
C GLY A 253 -15.28 -7.19 -7.41
N VAL A 254 -15.81 -6.54 -6.37
CA VAL A 254 -15.27 -6.68 -4.99
C VAL A 254 -15.46 -8.11 -4.52
N ALA A 255 -14.38 -8.75 -4.08
CA ALA A 255 -14.40 -10.02 -3.39
C ALA A 255 -13.46 -9.95 -2.18
N VAL A 256 -13.98 -10.22 -0.97
CA VAL A 256 -13.19 -10.29 0.26
C VAL A 256 -13.58 -11.58 0.99
N SER A 257 -12.59 -12.36 1.38
CA SER A 257 -12.81 -13.68 2.00
C SER A 257 -12.55 -13.70 3.49
N ALA A 258 -12.77 -14.84 4.16
CA ALA A 258 -12.20 -15.24 5.45
C ALA A 258 -12.02 -16.77 5.41
N LEU A 259 -10.98 -17.30 6.06
CA LEU A 259 -10.95 -18.73 6.41
C LEU A 259 -11.52 -18.93 7.81
N THR A 260 -12.43 -19.89 7.94
CA THR A 260 -13.05 -20.25 9.22
C THR A 260 -12.05 -20.80 10.24
N ASN A 261 -12.27 -20.44 11.50
CA ASN A 261 -11.63 -21.03 12.67
C ASN A 261 -11.95 -22.55 12.79
N PRO A 262 -11.25 -23.31 13.65
CA PRO A 262 -11.52 -24.74 13.78
C PRO A 262 -12.91 -25.08 14.34
N ASP A 263 -13.56 -24.14 15.04
CA ASP A 263 -14.96 -24.27 15.44
C ASP A 263 -15.95 -23.86 14.34
N GLY A 264 -15.48 -23.50 13.15
CA GLY A 264 -16.27 -23.09 12.00
C GLY A 264 -16.65 -21.60 11.99
N THR A 265 -16.30 -20.82 13.01
CA THR A 265 -16.65 -19.39 13.06
C THR A 265 -15.80 -18.58 12.09
N TYR A 266 -16.36 -17.51 11.53
CA TYR A 266 -15.65 -16.56 10.68
C TYR A 266 -16.19 -15.12 10.83
N LEU A 267 -15.38 -14.16 10.40
CA LEU A 267 -15.63 -12.72 10.30
C LEU A 267 -14.89 -12.18 9.08
N ILE A 268 -15.62 -11.90 8.02
CA ILE A 268 -15.10 -11.11 6.91
C ILE A 268 -15.06 -9.65 7.38
N ALA A 269 -13.90 -9.01 7.39
CA ALA A 269 -13.70 -7.64 7.84
C ALA A 269 -13.01 -6.78 6.77
N GLY A 270 -13.17 -5.45 6.88
CA GLY A 270 -12.58 -4.52 5.91
C GLY A 270 -13.40 -4.35 4.64
N LEU A 271 -14.68 -4.73 4.68
CA LEU A 271 -15.58 -4.59 3.53
C LEU A 271 -15.92 -3.12 3.29
N PRO A 272 -15.85 -2.63 2.05
CA PRO A 272 -16.52 -1.39 1.69
C PRO A 272 -18.03 -1.48 2.03
N PRO A 273 -18.68 -0.37 2.42
CA PRO A 273 -20.13 -0.34 2.54
C PRO A 273 -20.80 -0.71 1.20
N GLY A 274 -21.81 -1.56 1.24
CA GLY A 274 -22.42 -2.05 0.01
C GLY A 274 -23.31 -3.28 0.17
N SER A 275 -23.71 -3.85 -0.97
CA SER A 275 -24.51 -5.06 -1.08
C SER A 275 -23.65 -6.21 -1.61
N TYR A 276 -23.74 -7.36 -0.96
CA TYR A 276 -22.90 -8.53 -1.21
C TYR A 276 -23.73 -9.81 -1.27
N TYR A 277 -23.32 -10.76 -2.09
CA TYR A 277 -23.65 -12.17 -1.90
C TYR A 277 -22.54 -12.81 -1.07
N VAL A 278 -22.88 -13.81 -0.25
CA VAL A 278 -21.88 -14.56 0.53
C VAL A 278 -21.94 -16.01 0.12
N TYR A 279 -20.80 -16.64 -0.16
CA TYR A 279 -20.72 -18.08 -0.42
C TYR A 279 -19.61 -18.74 0.39
N ALA A 280 -19.79 -20.02 0.69
CA ALA A 280 -18.79 -20.86 1.35
C ALA A 280 -18.35 -21.99 0.42
N HIS A 281 -17.04 -22.26 0.36
CA HIS A 281 -16.46 -23.37 -0.39
C HIS A 281 -15.27 -23.99 0.35
N PRO A 282 -14.97 -25.28 0.14
CA PRO A 282 -13.78 -25.91 0.72
C PRO A 282 -12.51 -25.42 0.02
N LEU A 283 -11.36 -25.64 0.66
CA LEU A 283 -10.06 -25.42 0.00
C LEU A 283 -9.91 -26.38 -1.19
N PRO A 284 -9.40 -25.91 -2.35
CA PRO A 284 -9.02 -26.78 -3.44
C PRO A 284 -7.87 -27.71 -3.04
N PRO A 285 -7.75 -28.90 -3.66
CA PRO A 285 -6.63 -29.80 -3.43
C PRO A 285 -5.30 -29.13 -3.81
N PRO A 286 -4.16 -29.58 -3.25
CA PRO A 286 -2.85 -29.11 -3.69
C PRO A 286 -2.63 -29.41 -5.18
N LEU A 287 -2.05 -28.44 -5.89
CA LEU A 287 -1.54 -28.59 -7.24
C LEU A 287 -0.10 -29.12 -7.24
N PHE A 288 0.46 -29.36 -8.43
CA PHE A 288 1.84 -29.84 -8.57
C PHE A 288 2.84 -28.88 -7.92
N GLY A 289 3.68 -29.40 -7.01
CA GLY A 289 4.64 -28.63 -6.23
C GLY A 289 4.10 -28.07 -4.92
N GLU A 290 2.79 -28.12 -4.68
CA GLU A 290 2.15 -27.66 -3.46
C GLU A 290 2.04 -28.80 -2.43
N VAL A 291 2.23 -28.49 -1.15
CA VAL A 291 2.24 -29.50 -0.06
C VAL A 291 0.88 -29.61 0.64
N THR A 292 0.12 -28.51 0.66
CA THR A 292 -1.13 -28.37 1.40
C THR A 292 -2.26 -27.89 0.47
N PRO A 293 -3.54 -28.17 0.79
CA PRO A 293 -4.68 -27.58 0.06
C PRO A 293 -4.56 -26.06 -0.05
N ALA A 294 -4.84 -25.50 -1.23
CA ALA A 294 -4.63 -24.08 -1.56
C ALA A 294 -3.20 -23.54 -1.33
N ASN A 295 -2.21 -24.43 -1.14
CA ASN A 295 -0.82 -24.10 -0.81
C ASN A 295 -0.66 -23.13 0.37
N ILE A 296 -1.53 -23.23 1.38
CA ILE A 296 -1.44 -22.39 2.58
C ILE A 296 -0.56 -23.05 3.65
N VAL A 297 0.11 -22.23 4.47
CA VAL A 297 0.69 -22.74 5.72
C VAL A 297 -0.44 -22.98 6.71
N LEU A 298 -0.57 -24.23 7.17
CA LEU A 298 -1.62 -24.63 8.09
C LEU A 298 -1.51 -23.88 9.43
N PRO A 299 -2.65 -23.53 10.05
CA PRO A 299 -2.66 -22.85 11.33
C PRO A 299 -2.12 -23.77 12.42
N ARG A 300 -1.53 -23.20 13.47
CA ARG A 300 -0.99 -23.97 14.60
C ARG A 300 -1.93 -23.94 15.79
N GLY A 301 -2.13 -25.08 16.44
CA GLY A 301 -2.87 -25.19 17.69
C GLY A 301 -2.03 -24.74 18.90
N PRO A 302 -2.62 -24.75 20.11
CA PRO A 302 -1.93 -24.34 21.34
C PRO A 302 -0.63 -25.12 21.64
N GLY A 303 -0.53 -26.38 21.19
CA GLY A 303 0.67 -27.21 21.31
C GLY A 303 1.72 -26.99 20.20
N GLY A 304 1.46 -26.11 19.23
CA GLY A 304 2.32 -25.85 18.07
C GLY A 304 2.07 -26.77 16.87
N ASP A 305 1.24 -27.80 17.03
CA ASP A 305 0.89 -28.75 15.96
C ASP A 305 0.02 -28.10 14.87
N PRO A 306 0.18 -28.49 13.59
CA PRO A 306 -0.68 -28.02 12.51
C PRO A 306 -2.11 -28.54 12.68
N ILE A 307 -3.11 -27.66 12.51
CA ILE A 307 -4.52 -28.04 12.48
C ILE A 307 -4.94 -28.26 11.03
N LEU A 308 -5.40 -29.48 10.72
CA LEU A 308 -5.76 -29.88 9.36
C LEU A 308 -7.06 -29.19 8.88
N PRO A 309 -7.22 -28.97 7.56
CA PRO A 309 -8.48 -28.51 7.00
C PRO A 309 -9.63 -29.48 7.28
N GLY A 310 -10.85 -28.95 7.36
CA GLY A 310 -12.06 -29.75 7.44
C GLY A 310 -12.31 -30.59 6.17
N PRO A 311 -13.29 -31.51 6.21
CA PRO A 311 -13.67 -32.33 5.06
C PRO A 311 -14.23 -31.49 3.90
N LEU A 312 -14.13 -32.00 2.68
CA LEU A 312 -14.73 -31.38 1.49
C LEU A 312 -16.26 -31.32 1.58
N PHE A 313 -16.83 -30.26 1.03
CA PHE A 313 -18.27 -30.00 1.01
C PHE A 313 -18.70 -29.34 -0.32
N GLU A 314 -20.01 -29.27 -0.56
CA GLU A 314 -20.60 -28.57 -1.70
C GLU A 314 -20.46 -27.06 -1.54
N THR A 315 -20.05 -26.34 -2.59
CA THR A 315 -20.13 -24.88 -2.55
C THR A 315 -21.59 -24.44 -2.49
N GLU A 316 -21.89 -23.40 -1.71
CA GLU A 316 -23.23 -22.80 -1.66
C GLU A 316 -23.18 -21.30 -1.33
N PHE A 317 -24.12 -20.56 -1.92
CA PHE A 317 -24.43 -19.20 -1.55
C PHE A 317 -25.38 -19.17 -0.36
N TYR A 318 -25.32 -18.11 0.44
CA TYR A 318 -26.21 -17.94 1.56
C TYR A 318 -27.64 -17.53 1.12
N PRO A 319 -28.71 -18.10 1.72
CA PRO A 319 -28.72 -19.27 2.61
C PRO A 319 -28.94 -20.59 1.84
N GLY A 320 -27.92 -21.44 1.75
CA GLY A 320 -28.01 -22.79 1.17
C GLY A 320 -28.37 -22.87 -0.33
N ALA A 321 -28.12 -21.79 -1.09
CA ALA A 321 -28.46 -21.66 -2.51
C ALA A 321 -27.34 -22.19 -3.43
N LYS A 322 -27.72 -22.77 -4.58
CA LYS A 322 -26.79 -23.24 -5.62
C LYS A 322 -26.70 -22.30 -6.83
N SER A 323 -27.26 -21.11 -6.72
CA SER A 323 -27.13 -20.06 -7.73
C SER A 323 -27.26 -18.70 -7.06
N VAL A 324 -26.84 -17.64 -7.77
CA VAL A 324 -26.95 -16.26 -7.27
C VAL A 324 -28.41 -15.81 -7.26
N GLU A 325 -29.22 -16.28 -8.20
CA GLU A 325 -30.64 -15.94 -8.33
C GLU A 325 -31.47 -16.46 -7.15
N ALA A 326 -31.04 -17.57 -6.55
CA ALA A 326 -31.66 -18.14 -5.34
C ALA A 326 -31.00 -17.65 -4.04
N ALA A 327 -29.89 -16.91 -4.13
CA ALA A 327 -29.15 -16.41 -2.99
C ALA A 327 -29.79 -15.14 -2.42
N ARG A 328 -29.55 -14.89 -1.12
CA ARG A 328 -29.94 -13.65 -0.46
C ARG A 328 -28.77 -12.68 -0.44
N ALA A 329 -28.94 -11.50 -1.03
CA ALA A 329 -28.00 -10.40 -0.85
C ALA A 329 -28.04 -9.88 0.60
N VAL A 330 -26.89 -9.47 1.11
CA VAL A 330 -26.70 -8.83 2.41
C VAL A 330 -26.18 -7.42 2.23
N VAL A 331 -26.65 -6.48 3.05
CA VAL A 331 -26.25 -5.07 2.97
C VAL A 331 -25.53 -4.70 4.26
N VAL A 332 -24.41 -3.99 4.13
CA VAL A 332 -23.58 -3.55 5.25
C VAL A 332 -23.21 -2.08 5.12
N GLN A 333 -23.18 -1.35 6.23
CA GLN A 333 -22.71 0.04 6.33
C GLN A 333 -21.38 0.12 7.08
N ALA A 334 -20.68 1.25 6.95
CA ALA A 334 -19.44 1.48 7.68
C ALA A 334 -19.67 1.41 9.20
N GLY A 335 -18.80 0.69 9.91
CA GLY A 335 -18.93 0.43 11.34
C GLY A 335 -19.83 -0.76 11.70
N ASP A 336 -20.59 -1.32 10.75
CA ASP A 336 -21.49 -2.44 11.01
C ASP A 336 -20.74 -3.76 11.23
N ILE A 337 -21.31 -4.61 12.09
CA ILE A 337 -21.03 -6.05 12.16
C ILE A 337 -22.34 -6.79 11.86
N LEU A 338 -22.51 -7.26 10.63
CA LEU A 338 -23.65 -8.10 10.26
C LEU A 338 -23.39 -9.55 10.66
N SER A 339 -24.10 -10.04 11.68
CA SER A 339 -23.94 -11.41 12.20
C SER A 339 -25.05 -12.37 11.73
N GLY A 340 -24.85 -13.68 11.91
CA GLY A 340 -25.85 -14.71 11.62
C GLY A 340 -25.92 -15.14 10.15
N ILE A 341 -24.82 -14.94 9.41
CA ILE A 341 -24.66 -15.45 8.06
C ILE A 341 -24.09 -16.87 8.14
N ASP A 342 -24.92 -17.83 8.55
CA ASP A 342 -24.48 -19.20 8.82
C ASP A 342 -24.69 -20.14 7.61
N PHE A 343 -23.83 -21.15 7.51
CA PHE A 343 -23.85 -22.20 6.49
C PHE A 343 -23.91 -23.59 7.14
N ALA A 344 -24.82 -24.43 6.64
CA ALA A 344 -24.98 -25.83 7.02
C ALA A 344 -24.69 -26.69 5.79
N VAL A 345 -23.40 -26.86 5.50
CA VAL A 345 -22.91 -27.41 4.24
C VAL A 345 -23.09 -28.93 4.17
N ARG A 346 -23.08 -29.48 2.95
CA ARG A 346 -23.21 -30.92 2.69
C ARG A 346 -21.89 -31.53 2.26
N ARG A 347 -21.55 -32.69 2.83
CA ARG A 347 -20.29 -33.38 2.58
C ARG A 347 -20.17 -33.82 1.12
N ARG A 348 -18.94 -33.78 0.59
CA ARG A 348 -18.59 -34.43 -0.68
C ARG A 348 -17.30 -35.24 -0.58
N ALA A 349 -17.11 -36.13 -1.55
CA ALA A 349 -15.92 -36.96 -1.66
C ALA A 349 -14.78 -36.27 -2.43
N SER A 350 -15.10 -35.47 -3.44
CA SER A 350 -14.15 -34.78 -4.33
C SER A 350 -14.68 -33.42 -4.78
N LEU A 351 -13.77 -32.57 -5.30
CA LEU A 351 -14.10 -31.34 -6.00
C LEU A 351 -14.01 -31.59 -7.51
N ASP A 352 -15.11 -31.29 -8.23
CA ASP A 352 -15.19 -31.53 -9.68
C ASP A 352 -14.64 -30.34 -10.48
N LEU A 353 -14.69 -29.12 -9.91
CA LEU A 353 -14.23 -27.88 -10.53
C LEU A 353 -13.31 -27.11 -9.59
N TYR A 354 -12.07 -26.88 -10.02
CA TYR A 354 -11.10 -26.04 -9.31
C TYR A 354 -9.96 -25.58 -10.24
N ALA A 355 -9.13 -24.65 -9.73
CA ALA A 355 -7.98 -24.09 -10.45
C ALA A 355 -8.35 -23.50 -11.83
N VAL A 356 -9.48 -22.79 -11.89
CA VAL A 356 -9.96 -22.17 -13.14
C VAL A 356 -9.20 -20.88 -13.45
N SER A 357 -8.64 -20.81 -14.64
CA SER A 357 -8.00 -19.62 -15.23
C SER A 357 -8.76 -19.20 -16.49
N SER A 358 -8.69 -17.92 -16.82
CA SER A 358 -9.29 -17.38 -18.06
C SER A 358 -8.33 -16.49 -18.80
N TYR A 359 -8.33 -16.60 -20.12
CA TYR A 359 -7.38 -15.96 -21.02
C TYR A 359 -8.08 -15.15 -22.11
N SER A 360 -7.51 -14.00 -22.41
CA SER A 360 -7.78 -13.24 -23.63
C SER A 360 -6.53 -13.17 -24.49
N PHE A 361 -6.70 -12.87 -25.78
CA PHE A 361 -5.59 -12.72 -26.73
C PHE A 361 -5.83 -11.42 -27.52
N PRO A 362 -5.53 -10.24 -26.93
CA PRO A 362 -5.68 -8.95 -27.61
C PRO A 362 -4.73 -8.82 -28.81
N ALA A 363 -3.57 -9.50 -28.75
CA ALA A 363 -2.70 -9.83 -29.87
C ALA A 363 -2.47 -11.35 -29.87
N ASN A 364 -1.29 -11.83 -30.31
CA ASN A 364 -0.90 -13.24 -30.16
C ASN A 364 -0.32 -13.56 -28.77
N VAL A 365 -0.56 -12.71 -27.78
CA VAL A 365 -0.11 -12.86 -26.39
C VAL A 365 -1.27 -13.38 -25.54
N ALA A 366 -1.07 -14.50 -24.85
CA ALA A 366 -2.02 -15.01 -23.88
C ALA A 366 -1.98 -14.12 -22.62
N VAL A 367 -3.09 -13.46 -22.31
CA VAL A 367 -3.22 -12.57 -21.15
C VAL A 367 -4.15 -13.21 -20.12
N SER A 368 -3.62 -13.45 -18.93
CA SER A 368 -4.39 -13.86 -17.74
C SER A 368 -4.31 -12.75 -16.68
N GLN A 369 -5.42 -12.29 -16.11
CA GLN A 369 -6.79 -12.70 -16.43
C GLN A 369 -7.31 -12.03 -17.73
N ALA A 370 -8.35 -12.60 -18.35
CA ALA A 370 -8.94 -12.13 -19.59
C ALA A 370 -9.49 -10.70 -19.50
N PHE A 371 -9.03 -9.83 -20.41
CA PHE A 371 -9.59 -8.50 -20.68
C PHE A 371 -10.37 -8.54 -22.00
N LEU A 372 -11.64 -8.11 -21.99
CA LEU A 372 -12.45 -7.99 -23.21
C LEU A 372 -12.92 -6.55 -23.41
N ASN A 373 -12.60 -6.01 -24.58
CA ASN A 373 -13.14 -4.74 -25.03
C ASN A 373 -14.59 -4.94 -25.49
N ARG A 374 -15.53 -4.34 -24.76
CA ARG A 374 -16.97 -4.41 -25.06
C ARG A 374 -17.36 -3.78 -26.41
N PHE A 375 -16.50 -2.97 -27.00
CA PHE A 375 -16.68 -2.42 -28.35
C PHE A 375 -15.79 -3.10 -29.40
N GLY A 376 -14.99 -4.08 -28.99
CA GLY A 376 -14.10 -4.83 -29.86
C GLY A 376 -14.83 -5.97 -30.58
N PRO A 377 -14.20 -6.53 -31.64
CA PRO A 377 -14.76 -7.65 -32.40
C PRO A 377 -14.70 -8.98 -31.64
N ARG A 378 -13.80 -9.12 -30.65
CA ARG A 378 -13.64 -10.36 -29.89
C ARG A 378 -14.72 -10.47 -28.81
N ARG A 379 -15.59 -11.47 -28.97
CA ARG A 379 -16.72 -11.77 -28.09
C ARG A 379 -16.54 -13.06 -27.29
N PHE A 380 -15.29 -13.48 -27.03
CA PHE A 380 -15.03 -14.71 -26.31
C PHE A 380 -13.73 -14.66 -25.50
N LEU A 381 -13.68 -15.47 -24.46
CA LEU A 381 -12.47 -15.80 -23.68
C LEU A 381 -12.18 -17.31 -23.75
N VAL A 382 -10.99 -17.71 -23.33
CA VAL A 382 -10.57 -19.12 -23.25
C VAL A 382 -10.37 -19.49 -21.78
N LEU A 383 -10.77 -20.69 -21.40
CA LEU A 383 -10.75 -21.20 -20.03
C LEU A 383 -9.89 -22.46 -19.93
N SER A 384 -9.18 -22.59 -18.81
CA SER A 384 -8.49 -23.79 -18.38
C SER A 384 -8.80 -24.07 -16.92
N GLY A 385 -8.75 -25.32 -16.50
CA GLY A 385 -9.04 -25.72 -15.14
C GLY A 385 -9.51 -27.17 -15.05
N VAL A 386 -9.53 -27.71 -13.84
CA VAL A 386 -9.97 -29.08 -13.62
C VAL A 386 -11.49 -29.17 -13.82
N GLY A 387 -11.92 -30.23 -14.52
CA GLY A 387 -13.33 -30.51 -14.80
C GLY A 387 -13.96 -29.70 -15.92
N LEU A 388 -13.22 -28.79 -16.60
CA LEU A 388 -13.79 -27.99 -17.69
C LEU A 388 -13.86 -28.72 -19.03
N SER A 389 -12.91 -29.60 -19.34
CA SER A 389 -12.81 -30.32 -20.62
C SER A 389 -12.53 -31.81 -20.42
N THR A 390 -13.06 -32.64 -21.32
CA THR A 390 -12.70 -34.06 -21.46
C THR A 390 -11.45 -34.30 -22.30
N GLY A 391 -10.80 -33.22 -22.77
CA GLY A 391 -9.67 -33.23 -23.69
C GLY A 391 -10.06 -33.02 -25.16
N THR A 392 -11.33 -33.26 -25.51
CA THR A 392 -11.85 -33.08 -26.88
C THR A 392 -13.10 -32.19 -26.94
N ALA A 393 -13.80 -32.01 -25.82
CA ALA A 393 -14.99 -31.18 -25.70
C ALA A 393 -15.15 -30.64 -24.27
N PRO A 394 -15.95 -29.57 -24.06
CA PRO A 394 -16.36 -29.19 -22.71
C PRO A 394 -17.01 -30.36 -21.98
N THR A 395 -16.78 -30.45 -20.66
CA THR A 395 -17.36 -31.52 -19.85
C THR A 395 -18.89 -31.52 -19.95
N PRO A 396 -19.53 -32.68 -20.23
CA PRO A 396 -20.99 -32.75 -20.31
C PRO A 396 -21.67 -32.22 -19.05
N GLY A 397 -22.67 -31.36 -19.23
CA GLY A 397 -23.38 -30.72 -18.11
C GLY A 397 -22.70 -29.48 -17.53
N LEU A 398 -21.52 -29.09 -18.03
CA LEU A 398 -20.89 -27.83 -17.66
C LEU A 398 -21.75 -26.65 -18.12
N SER A 399 -22.06 -25.77 -17.17
CA SER A 399 -22.70 -24.49 -17.44
C SER A 399 -21.86 -23.36 -16.87
N VAL A 400 -21.83 -22.23 -17.59
CA VAL A 400 -21.07 -21.04 -17.19
C VAL A 400 -21.97 -19.82 -17.33
N SER A 401 -21.94 -18.93 -16.34
CA SER A 401 -22.66 -17.66 -16.36
C SER A 401 -21.81 -16.52 -15.79
N VAL A 402 -22.23 -15.28 -16.03
CA VAL A 402 -21.56 -14.07 -15.52
C VAL A 402 -22.45 -13.46 -14.44
N MET A 403 -21.87 -13.24 -13.26
CA MET A 403 -22.61 -12.60 -12.16
C MET A 403 -22.98 -11.16 -12.52
N GLY A 404 -24.20 -10.73 -12.15
CA GLY A 404 -24.62 -9.33 -12.25
C GLY A 404 -25.09 -8.87 -13.63
N GLY A 405 -25.27 -9.78 -14.60
CA GLY A 405 -25.98 -9.50 -15.86
C GLY A 405 -25.30 -8.55 -16.85
N SER A 406 -24.07 -8.12 -16.57
CA SER A 406 -23.31 -7.23 -17.47
C SER A 406 -22.89 -7.87 -18.79
N ALA A 407 -22.77 -9.20 -18.79
CA ALA A 407 -22.57 -10.02 -19.96
C ALA A 407 -23.37 -11.31 -19.78
N VAL A 408 -23.70 -11.97 -20.88
CA VAL A 408 -24.46 -13.22 -20.90
C VAL A 408 -23.72 -14.23 -21.76
N VAL A 409 -23.74 -15.49 -21.34
CA VAL A 409 -23.28 -16.61 -22.15
C VAL A 409 -24.48 -17.08 -22.97
N PRO A 410 -24.51 -16.88 -24.30
CA PRO A 410 -25.65 -17.28 -25.11
C PRO A 410 -25.81 -18.80 -25.14
N PRO A 411 -27.00 -19.34 -25.49
CA PRO A 411 -27.18 -20.78 -25.70
C PRO A 411 -26.14 -21.35 -26.66
N GLY A 412 -25.48 -22.44 -26.27
CA GLY A 412 -24.37 -23.03 -27.03
C GLY A 412 -23.06 -22.22 -26.96
N GLY A 413 -22.95 -21.26 -26.04
CA GLY A 413 -21.77 -20.41 -25.87
C GLY A 413 -20.57 -21.06 -25.17
N VAL A 414 -20.70 -22.29 -24.69
CA VAL A 414 -19.61 -23.10 -24.09
C VAL A 414 -19.16 -24.13 -25.12
N LEU A 415 -17.97 -23.95 -25.68
CA LEU A 415 -17.50 -24.71 -26.85
C LEU A 415 -16.07 -25.22 -26.62
N PRO A 416 -15.61 -26.28 -27.33
CA PRO A 416 -14.19 -26.59 -27.37
C PRO A 416 -13.44 -25.43 -28.02
N TYR A 417 -12.27 -25.07 -27.47
CA TYR A 417 -11.43 -24.05 -28.09
C TYR A 417 -10.77 -24.64 -29.36
N GLY A 418 -11.07 -24.06 -30.53
CA GLY A 418 -10.67 -24.62 -31.82
C GLY A 418 -9.17 -24.95 -31.95
N PRO A 419 -8.24 -24.05 -31.57
CA PRO A 419 -6.81 -24.33 -31.63
C PRO A 419 -6.32 -25.45 -30.70
N ASP A 420 -6.99 -25.68 -29.57
CA ASP A 420 -6.65 -26.75 -28.63
C ASP A 420 -7.89 -27.12 -27.79
N PRO A 421 -8.59 -28.24 -28.09
CA PRO A 421 -9.86 -28.59 -27.46
C PRO A 421 -9.73 -29.04 -26.00
N ARG A 422 -8.50 -29.11 -25.46
CA ARG A 422 -8.26 -29.24 -24.01
C ARG A 422 -8.68 -28.00 -23.24
N TYR A 423 -8.80 -26.86 -23.92
CA TYR A 423 -9.33 -25.61 -23.37
C TYR A 423 -10.79 -25.39 -23.78
N VAL A 424 -11.52 -24.61 -22.99
CA VAL A 424 -12.92 -24.25 -23.28
C VAL A 424 -12.99 -22.81 -23.78
N GLN A 425 -13.68 -22.60 -24.89
CA GLN A 425 -14.06 -21.27 -25.35
C GLN A 425 -15.41 -20.88 -24.72
N LEU A 426 -15.46 -19.66 -24.16
CA LEU A 426 -16.68 -19.06 -23.64
C LEU A 426 -17.05 -17.83 -24.48
N ASN A 427 -18.12 -17.96 -25.28
CA ASN A 427 -18.71 -16.84 -26.01
C ASN A 427 -19.57 -15.99 -25.09
N LEU A 428 -19.56 -14.68 -25.33
CA LEU A 428 -20.20 -13.68 -24.49
C LEU A 428 -20.91 -12.63 -25.34
N GLU A 429 -22.11 -12.27 -24.92
CA GLU A 429 -22.84 -11.09 -25.37
C GLU A 429 -22.81 -10.04 -24.26
N PHE A 430 -22.55 -8.78 -24.61
CA PHE A 430 -22.42 -7.71 -23.62
C PHE A 430 -23.68 -6.87 -23.59
N HIS A 431 -24.14 -6.54 -22.39
CA HIS A 431 -25.26 -5.63 -22.24
C HIS A 431 -24.85 -4.21 -22.69
N PRO A 432 -25.69 -3.46 -23.43
CA PRO A 432 -25.35 -2.12 -23.92
C PRO A 432 -24.93 -1.13 -22.82
N PHE A 433 -25.49 -1.30 -21.62
CA PHE A 433 -25.22 -0.46 -20.45
C PHE A 433 -24.22 -1.09 -19.46
N SER A 434 -23.48 -2.12 -19.87
CA SER A 434 -22.47 -2.73 -19.02
C SER A 434 -21.32 -1.75 -18.76
N GLY A 435 -21.01 -1.50 -17.48
CA GLY A 435 -19.83 -0.73 -17.07
C GLY A 435 -18.52 -1.48 -17.36
N THR A 436 -17.38 -0.82 -17.13
CA THR A 436 -16.06 -1.48 -17.11
C THR A 436 -15.80 -2.18 -15.78
N GLY A 437 -14.67 -2.88 -15.66
CA GLY A 437 -14.17 -3.49 -14.43
C GLY A 437 -14.34 -5.01 -14.36
N PRO A 438 -13.99 -5.61 -13.21
CA PRO A 438 -14.02 -7.05 -13.02
C PRO A 438 -15.45 -7.60 -12.98
N ARG A 439 -15.63 -8.82 -13.46
CA ARG A 439 -16.85 -9.62 -13.41
C ARG A 439 -16.54 -11.04 -12.97
N HIS A 440 -17.44 -11.61 -12.19
CA HIS A 440 -17.30 -12.96 -11.67
C HIS A 440 -17.91 -13.97 -12.63
N LEU A 441 -17.22 -15.10 -12.84
CA LEU A 441 -17.77 -16.22 -13.58
C LEU A 441 -18.27 -17.27 -12.59
N LEU A 442 -19.44 -17.82 -12.86
CA LEU A 442 -20.05 -18.90 -12.10
C LEU A 442 -20.09 -20.14 -12.97
N PHE A 443 -19.57 -21.24 -12.46
CA PHE A 443 -19.58 -22.54 -13.12
C PHE A 443 -20.47 -23.48 -12.33
N SER A 444 -21.23 -24.32 -13.02
CA SER A 444 -22.01 -25.39 -12.41
C SER A 444 -21.79 -26.69 -13.17
N LEU A 445 -21.52 -27.75 -12.43
CA LEU A 445 -21.30 -29.11 -12.91
C LEU A 445 -21.68 -30.10 -11.79
N ASN A 446 -22.38 -31.18 -12.12
CA ASN A 446 -22.73 -32.26 -11.18
C ASN A 446 -23.35 -31.77 -9.85
N ASN A 447 -24.22 -30.75 -9.92
CA ASN A 447 -24.88 -30.14 -8.75
C ASN A 447 -23.93 -29.42 -7.76
N ASP A 448 -22.69 -29.14 -8.18
CA ASP A 448 -21.75 -28.27 -7.46
C ASP A 448 -21.51 -26.98 -8.25
N ILE A 449 -21.07 -25.94 -7.54
CA ILE A 449 -20.74 -24.65 -8.13
C ILE A 449 -19.30 -24.26 -7.84
N HIS A 450 -18.67 -23.61 -8.83
CA HIS A 450 -17.39 -22.94 -8.66
C HIS A 450 -17.57 -21.46 -9.00
N VAL A 451 -17.20 -20.60 -8.06
CA VAL A 451 -17.14 -19.16 -8.28
C VAL A 451 -15.72 -18.81 -8.65
N ARG A 452 -15.55 -18.10 -9.76
CA ARG A 452 -14.29 -17.51 -10.20
C ARG A 452 -14.37 -15.99 -10.00
N PRO A 453 -13.90 -15.47 -8.85
CA PRO A 453 -13.78 -14.03 -8.65
C PRO A 453 -12.93 -13.39 -9.74
N SER A 454 -13.32 -12.18 -10.14
CA SER A 454 -12.74 -11.42 -11.26
C SER A 454 -12.48 -12.21 -12.56
N GLY A 455 -13.25 -13.29 -12.78
CA GLY A 455 -13.39 -14.12 -13.99
C GLY A 455 -13.15 -13.47 -15.35
N LEU A 456 -13.53 -12.22 -15.50
CA LEU A 456 -13.45 -11.44 -16.74
C LEU A 456 -13.30 -9.96 -16.40
N HIS A 457 -12.44 -9.23 -17.10
CA HIS A 457 -12.37 -7.78 -17.02
C HIS A 457 -12.97 -7.12 -18.26
N LEU A 458 -14.02 -6.32 -18.08
CA LEU A 458 -14.62 -5.54 -19.15
C LEU A 458 -13.91 -4.18 -19.29
N VAL A 459 -13.46 -3.87 -20.49
CA VAL A 459 -12.79 -2.59 -20.81
C VAL A 459 -13.46 -1.86 -21.95
N GLY A 460 -13.24 -0.54 -22.02
CA GLY A 460 -13.81 0.33 -23.05
C GLY A 460 -12.91 0.55 -24.27
N SER A 461 -11.65 0.12 -24.22
CA SER A 461 -10.69 0.26 -25.32
C SER A 461 -9.75 -0.92 -25.36
N ALA A 462 -9.01 -1.07 -26.47
CA ALA A 462 -7.89 -1.99 -26.53
C ALA A 462 -6.76 -1.59 -25.55
N PRO A 463 -5.83 -2.51 -25.21
CA PRO A 463 -4.66 -2.18 -24.40
C PRO A 463 -3.82 -1.04 -25.00
N PRO A 464 -3.01 -0.35 -24.19
CA PRO A 464 -2.03 0.59 -24.72
C PRO A 464 -0.98 -0.13 -25.56
N ALA A 465 -0.48 0.50 -26.61
CA ALA A 465 0.62 -0.02 -27.42
C ALA A 465 1.63 1.09 -27.71
N ILE A 466 2.89 0.89 -27.33
CA ILE A 466 3.97 1.82 -27.68
C ILE A 466 4.47 1.48 -29.09
N THR A 467 4.50 2.45 -29.99
CA THR A 467 4.98 2.30 -31.37
C THR A 467 6.28 3.05 -31.64
N GLY A 468 6.66 4.00 -30.80
CA GLY A 468 7.89 4.77 -30.97
C GLY A 468 8.42 5.35 -29.67
N LEU A 469 9.75 5.40 -29.58
CA LEU A 469 10.50 6.03 -28.51
C LEU A 469 11.53 6.96 -29.16
N ALA A 470 11.28 8.27 -29.13
CA ALA A 470 12.16 9.26 -29.73
C ALA A 470 12.81 10.13 -28.66
N PRO A 471 14.15 10.13 -28.51
CA PRO A 471 14.83 11.12 -27.69
C PRO A 471 14.57 12.53 -28.23
N VAL A 472 14.19 13.44 -27.35
CA VAL A 472 13.93 14.85 -27.69
C VAL A 472 14.54 15.75 -26.62
N ALA A 473 14.76 17.03 -26.96
CA ALA A 473 15.15 18.01 -25.96
C ALA A 473 13.99 18.26 -24.99
N GLY A 474 14.21 18.05 -23.70
CA GLY A 474 13.23 18.37 -22.67
C GLY A 474 13.24 19.86 -22.31
N PRO A 475 12.22 20.33 -21.58
CA PRO A 475 12.22 21.66 -20.97
C PRO A 475 13.48 21.86 -20.11
N GLU A 476 14.02 23.08 -20.13
CA GLU A 476 15.16 23.47 -19.26
C GLU A 476 16.43 22.61 -19.45
N GLY A 477 16.60 21.99 -20.62
CA GLY A 477 17.78 21.17 -20.94
C GLY A 477 17.76 19.76 -20.33
N ARG A 478 16.63 19.32 -19.78
CA ARG A 478 16.43 17.93 -19.33
C ARG A 478 16.42 16.95 -20.50
N THR A 479 16.84 15.70 -20.23
CA THR A 479 16.63 14.61 -21.17
C THR A 479 15.15 14.24 -21.20
N ALA A 480 14.55 14.16 -22.39
CA ALA A 480 13.17 13.73 -22.55
C ALA A 480 13.04 12.69 -23.67
N VAL A 481 11.98 11.88 -23.58
CA VAL A 481 11.62 10.86 -24.56
C VAL A 481 10.16 11.09 -24.94
N ALA A 482 9.90 11.28 -26.22
CA ALA A 482 8.55 11.26 -26.78
C ALA A 482 8.14 9.80 -27.00
N VAL A 483 7.15 9.35 -26.23
CA VAL A 483 6.56 8.02 -26.29
C VAL A 483 5.29 8.12 -27.11
N SER A 484 5.32 7.60 -28.34
CA SER A 484 4.16 7.57 -29.24
C SER A 484 3.52 6.19 -29.26
N GLY A 485 2.21 6.15 -29.43
CA GLY A 485 1.49 4.88 -29.39
C GLY A 485 -0.01 4.99 -29.63
N GLN A 486 -0.68 3.86 -29.44
CA GLN A 486 -2.14 3.74 -29.48
C GLN A 486 -2.68 3.55 -28.07
N ASN A 487 -3.87 4.11 -27.81
CA ASN A 487 -4.56 4.05 -26.51
C ASN A 487 -3.69 4.51 -25.32
N LEU A 488 -2.70 5.37 -25.57
CA LEU A 488 -2.01 6.13 -24.54
C LEU A 488 -2.92 7.29 -24.12
N ARG A 489 -3.04 7.50 -22.81
CA ARG A 489 -3.88 8.51 -22.18
C ARG A 489 -2.98 9.42 -21.34
N ARG A 490 -3.49 10.61 -20.98
CA ARG A 490 -2.76 11.56 -20.12
C ARG A 490 -2.27 10.96 -18.80
N ASN A 491 -2.98 9.98 -18.26
CA ASN A 491 -2.68 9.27 -17.01
C ASN A 491 -2.03 7.89 -17.21
N THR A 492 -1.63 7.55 -18.44
CA THR A 492 -0.87 6.32 -18.67
C THR A 492 0.50 6.44 -18.00
N ARG A 493 0.81 5.49 -17.13
CA ARG A 493 2.13 5.41 -16.48
C ARG A 493 3.11 4.75 -17.44
N ILE A 494 4.23 5.40 -17.72
CA ILE A 494 5.33 4.83 -18.51
C ILE A 494 6.41 4.36 -17.55
N LEU A 495 6.81 3.10 -17.66
CA LEU A 495 7.88 2.50 -16.87
C LEU A 495 9.06 2.16 -17.79
N PHE A 496 10.27 2.47 -17.32
CA PHE A 496 11.52 1.97 -17.87
C PHE A 496 12.01 0.89 -16.91
N ASP A 497 11.97 -0.36 -17.38
CA ASP A 497 11.99 -1.57 -16.54
C ASP A 497 10.93 -1.48 -15.43
N GLY A 498 11.35 -1.36 -14.17
CA GLY A 498 10.49 -1.22 -12.99
C GLY A 498 10.31 0.20 -12.50
N VAL A 499 10.93 1.21 -13.12
CA VAL A 499 10.93 2.59 -12.62
C VAL A 499 9.98 3.47 -13.43
N PRO A 500 8.98 4.11 -12.79
CA PRO A 500 8.12 5.08 -13.45
C PRO A 500 8.91 6.30 -13.96
N ALA A 501 8.64 6.71 -15.19
CA ALA A 501 9.13 7.98 -15.74
C ALA A 501 8.26 9.15 -15.29
N THR A 502 8.86 10.33 -15.20
CA THR A 502 8.13 11.57 -14.90
C THR A 502 7.46 12.07 -16.19
N VAL A 503 6.13 12.23 -16.18
CA VAL A 503 5.42 12.82 -17.33
C VAL A 503 5.65 14.33 -17.33
N LEU A 504 6.24 14.85 -18.40
CA LEU A 504 6.54 16.27 -18.59
C LEU A 504 5.41 16.98 -19.33
N ALA A 505 4.86 16.33 -20.35
CA ALA A 505 3.73 16.82 -21.13
C ALA A 505 2.98 15.65 -21.79
N SER A 506 1.74 15.90 -22.18
CA SER A 506 0.91 14.98 -22.96
C SER A 506 0.22 15.78 -24.05
N ASP A 507 0.14 15.25 -25.26
CA ASP A 507 -0.70 15.81 -26.32
C ASP A 507 -1.98 14.98 -26.55
N ASP A 508 -2.93 15.57 -27.27
CA ASP A 508 -4.19 14.90 -27.64
C ASP A 508 -4.01 13.84 -28.74
N ASN A 509 -2.82 13.73 -29.33
CA ASN A 509 -2.49 12.81 -30.42
C ASN A 509 -1.92 11.47 -29.93
N GLY A 510 -1.88 11.23 -28.63
CA GLY A 510 -1.37 9.98 -28.06
C GLY A 510 0.15 9.93 -27.94
N VAL A 511 0.81 11.10 -27.80
CA VAL A 511 2.23 11.20 -27.45
C VAL A 511 2.37 11.67 -26.00
N LEU A 512 3.16 10.94 -25.24
CA LEU A 512 3.58 11.31 -23.89
C LEU A 512 5.05 11.72 -23.91
N LEU A 513 5.34 12.94 -23.50
CA LEU A 513 6.70 13.41 -23.28
C LEU A 513 7.09 13.08 -21.85
N VAL A 514 8.09 12.22 -21.66
CA VAL A 514 8.51 11.75 -20.34
C VAL A 514 10.01 11.99 -20.12
N GLU A 515 10.39 12.24 -18.87
CA GLU A 515 11.78 12.20 -18.42
C GLU A 515 12.11 10.75 -18.02
N PRO A 516 13.01 10.06 -18.75
CA PRO A 516 13.41 8.70 -18.39
C PRO A 516 14.16 8.72 -17.05
N PRO A 517 14.06 7.66 -16.23
CA PRO A 517 14.82 7.58 -14.98
C PRO A 517 16.33 7.57 -15.24
N ALA A 518 17.13 7.99 -14.26
CA ALA A 518 18.58 7.78 -14.35
C ALA A 518 18.87 6.28 -14.44
N ALA A 519 19.84 5.90 -15.27
CA ALA A 519 20.22 4.51 -15.48
C ALA A 519 21.73 4.45 -15.77
N PRO A 520 22.34 3.26 -15.62
CA PRO A 520 23.74 3.04 -16.02
C PRO A 520 24.00 3.46 -17.47
N SER A 521 25.25 3.83 -17.76
CA SER A 521 25.69 4.19 -19.12
C SER A 521 25.32 3.08 -20.11
N ARG A 522 24.67 3.45 -21.23
CA ARG A 522 24.22 2.51 -22.28
C ARG A 522 23.22 1.45 -21.80
N HIS A 523 22.58 1.63 -20.65
CA HIS A 523 21.56 0.71 -20.18
C HIS A 523 20.40 0.61 -21.18
N ARG A 524 19.92 -0.60 -21.42
CA ARG A 524 18.80 -0.90 -22.32
C ARG A 524 17.59 -1.26 -21.47
N ALA A 525 16.68 -0.30 -21.28
CA ALA A 525 15.48 -0.47 -20.47
C ALA A 525 14.30 -0.91 -21.34
N THR A 526 13.57 -1.93 -20.91
CA THR A 526 12.30 -2.30 -21.53
C THR A 526 11.23 -1.29 -21.11
N VAL A 527 10.50 -0.72 -22.08
CA VAL A 527 9.49 0.32 -21.80
C VAL A 527 8.09 -0.28 -21.84
N VAL A 528 7.33 -0.08 -20.76
CA VAL A 528 5.96 -0.57 -20.61
C VAL A 528 5.01 0.59 -20.27
N ALA A 529 3.86 0.63 -20.92
CA ALA A 529 2.78 1.57 -20.63
C ALA A 529 1.66 0.88 -19.85
N LEU A 530 1.20 1.49 -18.76
CA LEU A 530 0.14 1.00 -17.88
C LEU A 530 -1.03 1.98 -17.86
N ASN A 531 -2.21 1.52 -18.25
CA ASN A 531 -3.43 2.31 -18.22
C ASN A 531 -4.22 2.08 -16.92
N GLU A 532 -4.98 3.10 -16.50
CA GLU A 532 -5.82 3.01 -15.30
C GLU A 532 -6.91 1.94 -15.38
N ASP A 533 -7.30 1.49 -16.57
CA ASP A 533 -8.28 0.41 -16.75
C ASP A 533 -7.72 -0.99 -16.47
N GLY A 534 -6.47 -1.07 -16.01
CA GLY A 534 -5.80 -2.33 -15.66
C GLY A 534 -5.00 -2.93 -16.81
N GLN A 535 -5.04 -2.35 -18.02
CA GLN A 535 -4.35 -2.87 -19.19
C GLN A 535 -2.90 -2.39 -19.27
N SER A 536 -2.06 -3.23 -19.89
CA SER A 536 -0.62 -3.04 -20.04
C SER A 536 -0.20 -3.20 -21.49
N SER A 537 0.83 -2.48 -21.94
CA SER A 537 1.37 -2.66 -23.30
C SER A 537 2.06 -3.99 -23.50
N TRP A 538 2.40 -4.69 -22.42
CA TRP A 538 2.86 -6.07 -22.48
C TRP A 538 1.84 -7.00 -23.15
N TYR A 539 0.54 -6.66 -23.08
CA TYR A 539 -0.52 -7.45 -23.71
C TYR A 539 -0.47 -7.41 -25.24
N MET A 540 0.17 -6.38 -25.80
CA MET A 540 0.33 -6.21 -27.24
C MET A 540 1.69 -6.74 -27.71
N HIS A 541 2.74 -6.47 -26.93
CA HIS A 541 4.13 -6.67 -27.38
C HIS A 541 4.81 -7.90 -26.80
N GLY A 542 4.42 -8.33 -25.59
CA GLY A 542 5.09 -9.42 -24.88
C GLY A 542 6.62 -9.20 -24.80
N ALA A 543 7.37 -10.24 -25.15
CA ALA A 543 8.83 -10.22 -25.17
C ALA A 543 9.44 -9.23 -26.17
N ASP A 544 8.66 -8.77 -27.16
CA ASP A 544 9.08 -7.79 -28.17
C ASP A 544 8.76 -6.35 -27.76
N SER A 545 8.53 -6.11 -26.47
CA SER A 545 8.28 -4.77 -25.92
C SER A 545 9.41 -3.78 -26.31
N PRO A 546 9.08 -2.52 -26.66
CA PRO A 546 10.07 -1.53 -27.06
C PRO A 546 11.16 -1.31 -26.01
N VAL A 547 12.40 -1.13 -26.47
CA VAL A 547 13.57 -0.93 -25.62
C VAL A 547 14.14 0.46 -25.86
N TYR A 548 14.39 1.19 -24.78
CA TYR A 548 15.11 2.46 -24.79
C TYR A 548 16.57 2.26 -24.37
N GLU A 549 17.50 2.73 -25.20
CA GLU A 549 18.92 2.79 -24.82
C GLU A 549 19.25 4.15 -24.21
N HIS A 550 19.70 4.14 -22.96
CA HIS A 550 20.15 5.34 -22.28
C HIS A 550 21.46 5.87 -22.89
N PRO A 551 21.67 7.19 -22.90
CA PRO A 551 22.88 7.78 -23.45
C PRO A 551 24.14 7.29 -22.72
N ALA A 552 25.27 7.35 -23.41
CA ALA A 552 26.56 7.18 -22.76
C ALA A 552 26.77 8.31 -21.74
N LYS A 553 27.28 7.96 -20.57
CA LYS A 553 27.73 8.89 -19.54
C LYS A 553 28.89 8.31 -18.74
N GLU A 554 29.62 9.18 -18.07
CA GLU A 554 30.63 8.78 -17.08
C GLU A 554 29.95 8.11 -15.88
N PRO A 555 30.55 7.06 -15.29
CA PRO A 555 30.00 6.41 -14.11
C PRO A 555 29.88 7.39 -12.92
N PRO A 556 28.76 7.37 -12.18
CA PRO A 556 28.63 8.14 -10.96
C PRO A 556 29.46 7.53 -9.83
N SER A 557 29.85 8.39 -8.89
CA SER A 557 30.41 7.98 -7.59
C SER A 557 29.96 8.96 -6.53
N PHE A 558 30.12 8.60 -5.26
CA PHE A 558 29.85 9.51 -4.16
C PHE A 558 30.75 9.24 -2.96
N MET A 559 30.84 10.23 -2.09
CA MET A 559 31.54 10.17 -0.81
C MET A 559 30.62 10.64 0.31
N LEU A 560 30.82 10.06 1.50
CA LEU A 560 30.15 10.45 2.73
C LEU A 560 31.06 11.43 3.49
N SER A 561 30.52 12.55 3.96
CA SER A 561 31.25 13.46 4.84
C SER A 561 31.65 12.79 6.16
N ARG A 562 30.96 11.71 6.52
CA ARG A 562 31.22 10.90 7.70
C ARG A 562 30.92 9.42 7.41
N PRO A 563 31.95 8.56 7.24
CA PRO A 563 31.77 7.15 6.92
C PRO A 563 31.53 6.27 8.17
N GLY A 564 31.08 6.83 9.29
CA GLY A 564 30.73 6.04 10.48
C GLY A 564 30.10 6.85 11.61
N LEU A 565 29.31 6.19 12.44
CA LEU A 565 28.61 6.79 13.58
C LEU A 565 28.61 5.84 14.79
N PRO A 566 28.66 6.37 16.03
CA PRO A 566 28.47 5.57 17.24
C PRO A 566 27.11 4.86 17.28
N ALA A 567 27.09 3.64 17.79
CA ALA A 567 25.84 2.95 18.13
C ALA A 567 24.97 3.81 19.07
N GLY A 568 23.67 3.83 18.81
CA GLY A 568 22.69 4.63 19.56
C GLY A 568 22.66 6.11 19.21
N SER A 569 23.40 6.55 18.19
CA SER A 569 23.40 7.94 17.73
C SER A 569 22.56 8.15 16.47
N GLU A 570 22.26 9.42 16.20
CA GLU A 570 21.61 9.86 14.97
C GLU A 570 22.24 11.18 14.51
N ALA A 571 22.50 11.30 13.21
CA ALA A 571 23.19 12.45 12.64
C ALA A 571 22.80 12.69 11.18
N MET A 572 22.87 13.94 10.74
CA MET A 572 22.95 14.29 9.33
C MET A 572 24.32 13.88 8.79
N ILE A 573 24.31 13.15 7.68
CA ILE A 573 25.46 12.82 6.85
C ILE A 573 25.29 13.53 5.52
N GLU A 574 26.35 14.19 5.07
CA GLU A 574 26.37 14.82 3.76
C GLU A 574 26.96 13.87 2.73
N ILE A 575 26.30 13.79 1.58
CA ILE A 575 26.71 12.97 0.45
C ILE A 575 27.09 13.93 -0.68
N ILE A 576 28.33 13.81 -1.14
CA ILE A 576 28.86 14.57 -2.28
C ILE A 576 29.07 13.59 -3.43
N GLY A 577 28.38 13.84 -4.53
CA GLY A 577 28.44 13.01 -5.72
C GLY A 577 29.34 13.59 -6.81
N THR A 578 29.86 12.72 -7.66
CA THR A 578 30.57 13.04 -8.90
C THR A 578 29.83 12.35 -10.04
N ASN A 579 29.54 13.08 -11.13
CA ASN A 579 28.71 12.61 -12.25
C ASN A 579 27.31 12.12 -11.83
N THR A 580 26.77 12.67 -10.75
CA THR A 580 25.45 12.34 -10.21
C THR A 580 24.41 13.39 -10.63
N GLN A 581 23.14 13.02 -10.54
CA GLN A 581 22.01 13.91 -10.79
C GLN A 581 20.90 13.63 -9.76
N PHE A 582 21.19 13.91 -8.48
CA PHE A 582 20.25 13.68 -7.40
C PHE A 582 18.94 14.43 -7.61
N ARG A 583 17.83 13.76 -7.33
CA ARG A 583 16.46 14.25 -7.55
C ARG A 583 15.61 14.08 -6.29
N PRO A 584 14.96 15.14 -5.80
CA PRO A 584 14.09 15.05 -4.63
C PRO A 584 13.02 13.97 -4.79
N GLY A 585 12.87 13.12 -3.78
CA GLY A 585 11.88 12.04 -3.76
C GLY A 585 12.17 10.83 -4.66
N LEU A 586 13.24 10.89 -5.48
CA LEU A 586 13.66 9.78 -6.35
C LEU A 586 15.00 9.18 -5.93
N THR A 587 15.91 10.00 -5.40
CA THR A 587 17.19 9.53 -4.88
C THR A 587 17.04 8.98 -3.47
N GLU A 588 17.41 7.72 -3.30
CA GLU A 588 17.40 6.99 -2.03
C GLU A 588 18.83 6.68 -1.59
N LEU A 589 19.09 6.81 -0.29
CA LEU A 589 20.30 6.32 0.35
C LEU A 589 19.92 5.12 1.22
N ALA A 590 20.72 4.07 1.18
CA ALA A 590 20.46 2.86 1.94
C ALA A 590 21.75 2.27 2.52
N PHE A 591 21.61 1.59 3.65
CA PHE A 591 22.70 0.96 4.38
C PHE A 591 22.36 -0.51 4.58
N GLY A 592 23.19 -1.42 4.09
CA GLY A 592 22.96 -2.87 4.05
C GLY A 592 22.82 -3.60 5.40
N SER A 593 22.43 -2.92 6.48
CA SER A 593 22.20 -3.48 7.81
C SER A 593 20.86 -3.01 8.37
N SER A 594 20.13 -3.92 9.02
CA SER A 594 18.85 -3.60 9.69
C SER A 594 19.00 -2.67 10.90
N ASP A 595 20.22 -2.51 11.43
CA ASP A 595 20.50 -1.60 12.55
C ASP A 595 20.68 -0.13 12.11
N LEU A 596 20.73 0.14 10.80
CA LEU A 596 20.87 1.47 10.23
C LEU A 596 19.57 1.87 9.53
N ALA A 597 19.10 3.09 9.79
CA ALA A 597 17.91 3.62 9.14
C ALA A 597 18.16 5.03 8.61
N VAL A 598 17.71 5.28 7.37
CA VAL A 598 17.65 6.62 6.79
C VAL A 598 16.31 7.24 7.13
N ARG A 599 16.34 8.34 7.87
CA ARG A 599 15.16 8.99 8.50
C ARG A 599 14.66 10.20 7.71
N GLY A 600 15.42 10.60 6.69
CA GLY A 600 15.08 11.67 5.77
C GLY A 600 16.23 11.96 4.82
N VAL A 601 15.89 12.40 3.61
CA VAL A 601 16.84 12.78 2.55
C VAL A 601 16.43 14.15 2.00
N TRP A 602 17.39 15.07 1.94
CA TRP A 602 17.23 16.41 1.39
C TRP A 602 18.22 16.61 0.25
N VAL A 603 17.72 16.65 -0.98
CA VAL A 603 18.53 16.96 -2.16
C VAL A 603 18.75 18.47 -2.22
N LEU A 604 20.01 18.89 -2.10
CA LEU A 604 20.42 20.29 -2.12
C LEU A 604 20.85 20.76 -3.52
N GLY A 605 21.16 19.81 -4.39
CA GLY A 605 21.56 20.03 -5.77
C GLY A 605 21.83 18.69 -6.46
N PRO A 606 22.17 18.70 -7.75
CA PRO A 606 22.36 17.46 -8.53
C PRO A 606 23.52 16.59 -8.02
N ASN A 607 24.44 17.14 -7.23
CA ASN A 607 25.62 16.44 -6.72
C ASN A 607 25.76 16.52 -5.19
N ARG A 608 24.73 16.99 -4.47
CA ARG A 608 24.79 17.17 -3.03
C ARG A 608 23.45 16.86 -2.38
N LEU A 609 23.47 15.98 -1.39
CA LEU A 609 22.31 15.73 -0.53
C LEU A 609 22.72 15.56 0.92
N TRP A 610 21.76 15.77 1.82
CA TRP A 610 21.87 15.45 3.24
C TRP A 610 20.95 14.28 3.57
N ALA A 611 21.39 13.40 4.45
CA ALA A 611 20.58 12.30 4.95
C ALA A 611 20.69 12.20 6.48
N ASN A 612 19.58 12.12 7.19
CA ASN A 612 19.60 11.76 8.60
C ASN A 612 19.73 10.24 8.73
N VAL A 613 20.78 9.78 9.40
CA VAL A 613 21.09 8.36 9.57
C VAL A 613 21.08 8.03 11.05
N ARG A 614 20.21 7.09 11.42
CA ARG A 614 20.09 6.54 12.77
C ARG A 614 20.86 5.23 12.87
N VAL A 615 21.60 5.06 13.95
CA VAL A 615 22.28 3.81 14.32
C VAL A 615 21.61 3.21 15.54
N GLY A 616 21.23 1.93 15.47
CA GLY A 616 20.66 1.19 16.59
C GLY A 616 21.57 1.21 17.84
N PRO A 617 21.03 1.25 19.07
CA PRO A 617 21.83 1.25 20.30
C PRO A 617 22.71 0.01 20.51
N GLN A 618 22.31 -1.14 19.97
CA GLN A 618 23.02 -2.42 20.08
C GLN A 618 23.76 -2.78 18.78
N ALA A 619 23.84 -1.84 17.84
CA ALA A 619 24.44 -2.07 16.54
C ALA A 619 25.96 -2.23 16.64
N SER A 620 26.54 -3.05 15.77
CA SER A 620 27.99 -3.18 15.63
C SER A 620 28.38 -3.65 14.22
N GLY A 621 29.66 -3.52 13.88
CA GLY A 621 30.19 -3.97 12.60
C GLY A 621 30.15 -2.89 11.51
N ARG A 622 29.86 -3.32 10.27
CA ARG A 622 29.91 -2.46 9.08
C ARG A 622 28.68 -2.70 8.21
N ALA A 623 28.40 -1.76 7.32
CA ALA A 623 27.33 -1.90 6.33
C ALA A 623 27.77 -1.35 4.96
N ALA A 624 27.40 -2.07 3.90
CA ALA A 624 27.49 -1.52 2.56
C ALA A 624 26.60 -0.26 2.45
N VAL A 625 27.07 0.75 1.73
CA VAL A 625 26.28 1.96 1.46
C VAL A 625 25.93 2.00 0.00
N THR A 626 24.65 2.20 -0.30
CA THR A 626 24.15 2.25 -1.67
C THR A 626 23.34 3.51 -1.86
N LEU A 627 23.62 4.22 -2.95
CA LEU A 627 22.78 5.29 -3.45
C LEU A 627 22.04 4.79 -4.68
N VAL A 628 20.72 5.00 -4.72
CA VAL A 628 19.88 4.61 -5.84
C VAL A 628 19.15 5.83 -6.38
N ASP A 629 19.23 6.06 -7.69
CA ASP A 629 18.43 7.05 -8.39
C ASP A 629 17.85 6.42 -9.66
N GLY A 630 16.55 6.14 -9.65
CA GLY A 630 15.90 5.38 -10.71
C GLY A 630 16.48 3.96 -10.85
N LEU A 631 17.04 3.65 -12.02
CA LEU A 631 17.72 2.39 -12.36
C LEU A 631 19.21 2.42 -12.01
N GLU A 632 19.76 3.60 -11.69
CA GLU A 632 21.15 3.75 -11.32
C GLU A 632 21.36 3.34 -9.86
N VAL A 633 22.21 2.34 -9.66
CA VAL A 633 22.61 1.84 -8.34
C VAL A 633 24.11 2.06 -8.19
N VAL A 634 24.49 2.86 -7.22
CA VAL A 634 25.89 3.24 -6.96
C VAL A 634 26.27 2.73 -5.58
N ALA A 635 27.29 1.89 -5.51
CA ALA A 635 27.86 1.45 -4.23
C ALA A 635 28.94 2.44 -3.77
N SER A 636 28.99 2.71 -2.47
CA SER A 636 30.13 3.41 -1.87
C SER A 636 31.37 2.52 -1.91
N PRO A 637 32.55 3.04 -2.27
CA PRO A 637 33.80 2.30 -2.17
C PRO A 637 34.25 2.05 -0.72
N VAL A 638 33.68 2.78 0.24
CA VAL A 638 33.99 2.66 1.67
C VAL A 638 32.71 2.25 2.42
N PRO A 639 32.73 1.16 3.20
CA PRO A 639 31.58 0.77 4.01
C PRO A 639 31.35 1.76 5.14
N PHE A 640 30.12 1.81 5.64
CA PHE A 640 29.79 2.58 6.83
C PHE A 640 30.18 1.81 8.09
N GLU A 641 30.95 2.45 8.98
CA GLU A 641 31.40 1.83 10.22
C GLU A 641 30.50 2.19 11.40
N ILE A 642 30.05 1.16 12.13
CA ILE A 642 29.31 1.34 13.38
C ILE A 642 30.33 1.38 14.52
N LEU A 643 30.52 2.56 15.07
CA LEU A 643 31.49 2.82 16.14
C LEU A 643 30.91 2.44 17.51
N PRO A 644 31.74 2.19 18.54
CA PRO A 644 31.25 1.94 19.89
C PRO A 644 30.32 3.05 20.41
N PRO A 645 29.32 2.74 21.26
CA PRO A 645 28.40 3.73 21.81
C PRO A 645 29.14 4.87 22.51
N ASN A 646 28.66 6.10 22.34
CA ASN A 646 29.16 7.28 23.05
C ASN A 646 28.07 7.83 23.97
N GLY A 647 27.98 7.27 25.18
CA GLY A 647 26.94 7.60 26.16
C GLY A 647 26.99 9.02 26.75
N SER A 648 28.05 9.79 26.49
CA SER A 648 28.16 11.18 26.94
C SER A 648 27.66 12.20 25.92
N ARG A 649 27.33 11.77 24.69
CA ARG A 649 26.89 12.65 23.60
C ARG A 649 25.37 12.78 23.56
N ILE A 650 24.87 14.00 23.35
CA ILE A 650 23.44 14.27 23.16
C ILE A 650 23.00 13.70 21.80
N THR A 651 21.84 13.04 21.76
CA THR A 651 21.25 12.58 20.48
C THR A 651 19.92 13.27 20.25
N LEU A 652 19.78 13.90 19.08
CA LEU A 652 18.51 14.46 18.60
C LEU A 652 17.77 13.37 17.85
N VAL A 653 16.51 13.15 18.19
CA VAL A 653 15.69 12.13 17.53
C VAL A 653 14.58 12.81 16.74
N PRO A 654 14.66 12.83 15.40
CA PRO A 654 13.64 13.39 14.52
C PRO A 654 12.34 12.56 14.55
N PRO A 655 11.22 13.12 14.06
CA PRO A 655 11.14 14.41 13.36
C PRO A 655 11.24 15.64 14.28
N VAL A 656 11.72 16.75 13.71
CA VAL A 656 11.42 18.09 14.23
C VAL A 656 9.99 18.40 13.81
N VAL A 657 9.13 18.81 14.74
CA VAL A 657 7.70 19.05 14.48
C VAL A 657 7.28 20.46 14.84
N ASP A 658 6.43 21.06 14.04
CA ASP A 658 5.79 22.34 14.33
C ASP A 658 4.86 22.19 15.53
N VAL A 659 5.02 23.02 16.55
CA VAL A 659 4.25 22.92 17.81
C VAL A 659 2.78 23.22 17.58
N ALA A 660 2.46 24.12 16.64
CA ALA A 660 1.09 24.54 16.39
C ALA A 660 0.29 23.46 15.63
N SER A 661 0.85 22.92 14.54
CA SER A 661 0.16 21.95 13.69
C SER A 661 0.45 20.48 14.03
N GLY A 662 1.53 20.19 14.78
CA GLY A 662 2.00 18.83 15.03
C GLY A 662 2.64 18.14 13.82
N ARG A 663 2.82 18.85 12.70
CA ARG A 663 3.39 18.31 11.45
C ARG A 663 4.91 18.39 11.45
N GLU A 664 5.56 17.47 10.74
CA GLU A 664 7.02 17.51 10.58
C GLU A 664 7.49 18.77 9.87
N GLY A 665 8.66 19.27 10.27
CA GLY A 665 9.25 20.51 9.82
C GLY A 665 8.84 21.72 10.69
N GLY A 666 9.11 22.91 10.18
CA GLY A 666 8.69 24.17 10.79
C GLY A 666 8.68 25.30 9.78
N TYR A 667 8.42 26.52 10.24
CA TYR A 667 8.49 27.74 9.42
C TYR A 667 9.27 28.81 10.18
N ALA A 668 9.86 29.77 9.45
CA ALA A 668 10.64 30.84 10.05
C ALA A 668 9.84 31.62 11.10
N GLY A 669 10.40 31.84 12.30
CA GLY A 669 9.71 32.44 13.45
C GLY A 669 8.71 31.51 14.18
N GLY A 670 8.48 30.30 13.66
CA GLY A 670 7.61 29.30 14.28
C GLY A 670 8.29 28.57 15.43
N ALA A 671 7.49 28.09 16.39
CA ALA A 671 7.98 27.20 17.44
C ALA A 671 7.96 25.74 16.97
N VAL A 672 9.07 25.05 17.16
CA VAL A 672 9.22 23.62 16.85
C VAL A 672 9.62 22.82 18.08
N ALA A 673 9.33 21.52 18.06
CA ALA A 673 9.75 20.57 19.07
C ALA A 673 10.60 19.46 18.45
N VAL A 674 11.59 18.97 19.21
CA VAL A 674 12.39 17.79 18.87
C VAL A 674 12.64 16.96 20.13
N ARG A 675 12.80 15.65 19.97
CA ARG A 675 13.16 14.78 21.10
C ARG A 675 14.67 14.77 21.31
N VAL A 676 15.11 14.83 22.56
CA VAL A 676 16.51 14.88 22.98
C VAL A 676 16.80 13.80 24.02
N ILE A 677 17.79 12.95 23.76
CA ILE A 677 18.24 11.90 24.69
C ILE A 677 19.73 12.07 25.02
N GLY A 678 20.16 11.51 26.15
CA GLY A 678 21.55 11.62 26.60
C GLY A 678 21.90 13.00 27.18
N LEU A 679 20.91 13.77 27.64
CA LEU A 679 21.16 15.00 28.37
C LEU A 679 21.82 14.70 29.73
N PRO A 680 22.83 15.48 30.17
CA PRO A 680 23.36 15.39 31.52
C PRO A 680 22.25 15.54 32.58
N ALA A 681 22.42 14.86 33.73
CA ALA A 681 21.47 14.95 34.83
C ALA A 681 21.24 16.42 35.25
N ASN A 682 19.98 16.77 35.56
CA ASN A 682 19.55 18.12 35.97
C ASN A 682 19.74 19.21 34.90
N THR A 683 19.89 18.85 33.62
CA THR A 683 19.88 19.85 32.53
C THR A 683 18.53 20.57 32.51
N THR A 684 18.56 21.91 32.53
CA THR A 684 17.37 22.77 32.40
C THR A 684 17.38 23.46 31.04
N ALA A 685 16.23 24.02 30.63
CA ALA A 685 16.12 24.78 29.38
C ALA A 685 17.15 25.92 29.27
N ALA A 686 17.47 26.61 30.37
CA ALA A 686 18.47 27.68 30.40
C ALA A 686 19.92 27.19 30.24
N GLY A 687 20.18 25.91 30.49
CA GLY A 687 21.49 25.28 30.28
C GLY A 687 21.72 24.77 28.86
N LEU A 688 20.75 24.95 27.96
CA LEU A 688 20.81 24.50 26.57
C LEU A 688 21.10 25.66 25.63
N THR A 689 22.01 25.42 24.68
CA THR A 689 22.20 26.25 23.50
C THR A 689 21.71 25.48 22.28
N VAL A 690 20.76 26.06 21.54
CA VAL A 690 20.26 25.51 20.28
C VAL A 690 20.68 26.41 19.13
N THR A 691 21.18 25.83 18.06
CA THR A 691 21.45 26.55 16.81
C THR A 691 20.71 25.91 15.64
N VAL A 692 20.22 26.75 14.73
CA VAL A 692 19.63 26.35 13.45
C VAL A 692 20.44 27.01 12.33
N ASN A 693 21.08 26.22 11.46
CA ASN A 693 22.04 26.72 10.47
C ASN A 693 23.14 27.61 11.09
N GLU A 694 23.61 27.22 12.28
CA GLU A 694 24.57 27.96 13.11
C GLU A 694 24.06 29.31 13.67
N GLU A 695 22.82 29.71 13.39
CA GLU A 695 22.16 30.85 14.02
C GLU A 695 21.53 30.44 15.36
N PRO A 696 21.67 31.24 16.44
CA PRO A 696 21.03 30.94 17.73
C PRO A 696 19.51 30.85 17.62
N ALA A 697 18.94 29.79 18.21
CA ALA A 697 17.50 29.58 18.31
C ALA A 697 17.06 29.65 19.78
N ALA A 698 16.00 30.41 20.06
CA ALA A 698 15.56 30.65 21.43
C ALA A 698 14.86 29.41 22.01
N VAL A 699 15.40 28.86 23.10
CA VAL A 699 14.77 27.73 23.82
C VAL A 699 13.56 28.23 24.59
N ARG A 700 12.41 27.56 24.40
CA ARG A 700 11.15 27.87 25.07
C ARG A 700 10.89 26.97 26.27
N SER A 701 11.06 25.66 26.11
CA SER A 701 10.90 24.70 27.22
C SER A 701 11.69 23.42 26.99
N LEU A 702 11.93 22.68 28.08
CA LEU A 702 12.43 21.31 28.08
C LEU A 702 11.58 20.51 29.06
N ASP A 703 10.70 19.66 28.52
CA ASP A 703 9.76 18.86 29.30
C ASP A 703 10.09 17.38 29.10
N GLY A 704 10.84 16.80 30.06
CA GLY A 704 11.39 15.46 29.92
C GLY A 704 12.43 15.40 28.78
N ASP A 705 12.13 14.61 27.74
CA ASP A 705 12.96 14.51 26.53
C ASP A 705 12.45 15.40 25.38
N ARG A 706 11.44 16.24 25.60
CA ARG A 706 10.88 17.13 24.58
C ARG A 706 11.47 18.54 24.72
N LEU A 707 12.27 18.94 23.74
CA LEU A 707 12.84 20.28 23.63
C LEU A 707 12.02 21.13 22.68
N VAL A 708 11.53 22.29 23.14
CA VAL A 708 10.80 23.27 22.32
C VAL A 708 11.66 24.53 22.14
N PHE A 709 11.81 24.99 20.91
CA PHE A 709 12.57 26.20 20.56
C PHE A 709 11.94 26.95 19.39
N GLU A 710 12.29 28.22 19.24
CA GLU A 710 11.83 29.09 18.15
C GLU A 710 12.82 29.12 17.00
N LEU A 711 12.32 28.90 15.79
CA LEU A 711 13.11 29.00 14.57
C LEU A 711 13.44 30.47 14.26
N PRO A 712 14.70 30.81 13.91
CA PRO A 712 15.03 32.16 13.48
C PRO A 712 14.11 32.70 12.38
N ALA A 713 13.72 33.98 12.48
CA ALA A 713 12.74 34.60 11.59
C ALA A 713 13.24 34.78 10.14
N GLY A 714 14.56 34.77 9.93
CA GLY A 714 15.20 34.92 8.62
C GLY A 714 15.49 33.62 7.87
N LEU A 715 15.03 32.47 8.37
CA LEU A 715 15.34 31.17 7.76
C LEU A 715 14.75 31.03 6.35
N ALA A 716 15.60 30.61 5.40
CA ALA A 716 15.19 30.25 4.06
C ALA A 716 14.34 28.96 4.04
N LEU A 717 13.47 28.84 3.03
CA LEU A 717 12.74 27.61 2.74
C LEU A 717 13.71 26.50 2.33
N GLY A 718 13.42 25.25 2.69
CA GLY A 718 14.23 24.08 2.34
C GLY A 718 14.82 23.39 3.57
N ALA A 719 15.98 22.75 3.42
CA ALA A 719 16.61 22.02 4.51
C ALA A 719 17.34 22.97 5.47
N ALA A 720 17.23 22.70 6.78
CA ALA A 720 18.01 23.37 7.82
C ALA A 720 18.58 22.34 8.80
N LEU A 721 19.71 22.68 9.42
CA LEU A 721 20.38 21.84 10.42
C LEU A 721 20.13 22.38 11.82
N VAL A 722 19.68 21.53 12.73
CA VAL A 722 19.59 21.85 14.16
C VAL A 722 20.70 21.14 14.92
N ARG A 723 21.32 21.83 15.89
CA ARG A 723 22.26 21.28 16.86
C ARG A 723 21.89 21.74 18.26
N VAL A 724 22.03 20.85 19.24
CA VAL A 724 21.84 21.16 20.67
C VAL A 724 23.16 20.97 21.40
N ARG A 725 23.48 21.89 22.31
CA ARG A 725 24.69 21.85 23.12
C ARG A 725 24.38 22.18 24.57
N THR A 726 25.19 21.62 25.44
CA THR A 726 25.38 22.01 26.84
C THR A 726 26.84 22.43 27.02
N VAL A 727 27.21 22.87 28.22
CA VAL A 727 28.63 23.13 28.55
C VAL A 727 29.49 21.86 28.46
N GLN A 728 28.90 20.68 28.69
CA GLN A 728 29.62 19.41 28.84
C GLN A 728 29.52 18.49 27.62
N SER A 729 28.57 18.73 26.71
CA SER A 729 28.23 17.81 25.63
C SER A 729 27.54 18.52 24.47
N ASP A 730 27.72 18.01 23.25
CA ASP A 730 27.05 18.46 22.04
C ASP A 730 26.27 17.32 21.37
N SER A 731 25.35 17.67 20.49
CA SER A 731 24.71 16.73 19.59
C SER A 731 25.41 16.68 18.23
N TYR A 732 25.27 15.57 17.51
CA TYR A 732 25.38 15.64 16.06
C TYR A 732 24.25 16.54 15.51
N PRO A 733 24.49 17.29 14.42
CA PRO A 733 23.42 18.02 13.77
C PRO A 733 22.45 17.04 13.11
N ILE A 734 21.16 17.37 13.06
CA ILE A 734 20.17 16.68 12.23
C ILE A 734 19.52 17.69 11.27
N ALA A 735 19.14 17.22 10.09
CA ALA A 735 18.39 18.01 9.12
C ALA A 735 16.88 17.94 9.36
N PHE A 736 16.17 19.03 9.02
CA PHE A 736 14.71 19.09 8.96
C PHE A 736 14.27 20.08 7.89
N SER A 737 12.97 20.08 7.55
CA SER A 737 12.43 20.95 6.50
C SER A 737 11.84 22.25 7.09
N VAL A 738 12.32 23.38 6.61
CA VAL A 738 11.69 24.70 6.77
C VAL A 738 10.74 24.92 5.58
N ARG A 739 9.48 25.17 5.89
CA ARG A 739 8.38 25.33 4.94
C ARG A 739 7.77 26.72 5.09
N ARG A 740 6.89 27.07 4.15
CA ARG A 740 6.07 28.29 4.26
C ARG A 740 5.15 28.16 5.47
N ALA A 741 4.93 29.28 6.16
CA ALA A 741 4.01 29.33 7.29
C ALA A 741 2.58 28.90 6.89
N PRO A 742 1.85 28.25 7.81
CA PRO A 742 0.47 27.83 7.56
C PRO A 742 -0.45 29.06 7.43
N PRO A 743 -1.51 28.99 6.59
CA PRO A 743 -2.51 30.05 6.54
C PRO A 743 -3.13 30.28 7.92
N MET A 744 -3.51 31.52 8.23
CA MET A 744 -4.15 31.85 9.51
C MET A 744 -5.49 32.53 9.25
N ILE A 745 -6.57 31.86 9.66
CA ILE A 745 -7.92 32.42 9.58
C ILE A 745 -8.02 33.57 10.57
N VAL A 746 -8.38 34.74 10.07
CA VAL A 746 -8.61 35.97 10.85
C VAL A 746 -10.08 36.09 11.22
N SER A 747 -10.99 35.84 10.28
CA SER A 747 -12.43 35.91 10.52
C SER A 747 -13.22 35.12 9.46
N VAL A 748 -14.40 34.65 9.83
CA VAL A 748 -15.41 34.11 8.90
C VAL A 748 -16.64 35.00 8.94
N ARG A 749 -17.13 35.41 7.76
CA ARG A 749 -18.28 36.30 7.59
C ARG A 749 -19.20 35.70 6.54
N GLY A 750 -20.48 36.03 6.56
CA GLY A 750 -21.38 35.69 5.45
C GLY A 750 -21.57 36.87 4.48
N ALA A 751 -22.28 36.64 3.38
CA ALA A 751 -22.39 37.59 2.24
C ALA A 751 -22.76 39.05 2.56
N GLY A 752 -23.36 39.35 3.72
CA GLY A 752 -23.64 40.71 4.21
C GLY A 752 -22.59 41.32 5.15
N GLU A 753 -21.34 40.85 5.12
CA GLU A 753 -20.20 41.29 5.98
C GLU A 753 -20.37 41.11 7.49
N GLN A 754 -21.49 40.52 7.94
CA GLN A 754 -21.72 40.18 9.34
C GLN A 754 -20.77 39.02 9.76
N PRO A 755 -20.15 39.05 10.96
CA PRO A 755 -19.33 37.94 11.44
C PRO A 755 -20.18 36.68 11.72
N ILE A 756 -19.65 35.50 11.40
CA ILE A 756 -20.23 34.23 11.82
C ILE A 756 -19.84 33.97 13.29
N GLY A 757 -20.82 33.68 14.13
CA GLY A 757 -20.63 33.43 15.56
C GLY A 757 -21.94 33.03 16.25
N PRO A 758 -21.98 32.86 17.58
CA PRO A 758 -23.15 32.32 18.27
C PRO A 758 -24.45 33.10 18.00
N ASN A 759 -24.35 34.41 17.83
CA ASN A 759 -25.50 35.30 17.55
C ASN A 759 -25.89 35.36 16.07
N ARG A 760 -25.05 34.83 15.19
CA ARG A 760 -25.31 34.68 13.75
C ARG A 760 -24.62 33.40 13.25
N PRO A 761 -25.26 32.24 13.41
CA PRO A 761 -24.75 31.00 12.82
C PRO A 761 -24.77 31.06 11.30
N ALA A 762 -23.86 30.31 10.67
CA ALA A 762 -23.91 30.07 9.23
C ALA A 762 -25.08 29.12 8.90
N ARG A 763 -25.72 29.31 7.74
CA ARG A 763 -26.79 28.41 7.26
C ARG A 763 -26.30 27.52 6.13
N LEU A 764 -26.82 26.30 6.02
CA LEU A 764 -26.47 25.42 4.91
C LEU A 764 -26.86 26.07 3.57
N GLY A 765 -25.99 25.99 2.57
CA GLY A 765 -26.17 26.67 1.28
C GLY A 765 -25.81 28.16 1.28
N GLU A 766 -25.39 28.74 2.41
CA GLU A 766 -24.97 30.14 2.49
C GLU A 766 -23.57 30.36 1.88
N ALA A 767 -23.38 31.51 1.22
CA ALA A 767 -22.07 31.96 0.78
C ALA A 767 -21.31 32.63 1.94
N LEU A 768 -20.10 32.12 2.21
CA LEU A 768 -19.23 32.57 3.29
C LEU A 768 -17.93 33.15 2.74
N VAL A 769 -17.44 34.19 3.41
CA VAL A 769 -16.15 34.85 3.15
C VAL A 769 -15.22 34.59 4.32
N ILE A 770 -14.08 33.95 4.04
CA ILE A 770 -13.01 33.73 5.00
C ILE A 770 -11.94 34.77 4.76
N ARG A 771 -11.65 35.60 5.76
CA ARG A 771 -10.46 36.46 5.75
C ARG A 771 -9.33 35.76 6.46
N LEU A 772 -8.15 35.75 5.85
CA LEU A 772 -6.99 35.02 6.34
C LEU A 772 -5.68 35.67 5.92
N THR A 773 -4.60 35.37 6.64
CA THR A 773 -3.22 35.71 6.27
C THR A 773 -2.42 34.49 5.83
N ARG A 774 -1.24 34.72 5.23
CA ARG A 774 -0.27 33.67 4.87
C ARG A 774 -0.78 32.67 3.83
N LEU A 775 -1.70 33.10 2.96
CA LEU A 775 -2.28 32.25 1.91
C LEU A 775 -1.30 32.06 0.73
N GLY A 776 -0.58 33.11 0.32
CA GLY A 776 0.45 33.09 -0.74
C GLY A 776 1.63 34.00 -0.38
N GLU A 777 2.54 34.28 -1.31
CA GLU A 777 3.50 35.39 -1.13
C GLU A 777 2.78 36.73 -1.05
N ALA A 778 3.43 37.73 -0.46
CA ALA A 778 2.84 39.06 -0.34
C ALA A 778 2.52 39.62 -1.74
N ALA A 779 1.26 40.02 -1.95
CA ALA A 779 0.73 40.47 -3.24
C ALA A 779 0.74 39.45 -4.40
N GLU A 780 0.89 38.14 -4.11
CA GLU A 780 0.74 37.07 -5.11
C GLU A 780 -0.74 36.82 -5.42
N ALA A 781 -1.09 36.67 -6.71
CA ALA A 781 -2.40 36.16 -7.08
C ALA A 781 -2.48 34.65 -6.78
N VAL A 782 -3.37 34.25 -5.87
CA VAL A 782 -3.60 32.83 -5.54
C VAL A 782 -4.78 32.30 -6.34
N ALA A 783 -4.54 31.28 -7.16
CA ALA A 783 -5.58 30.65 -7.97
C ALA A 783 -6.57 29.84 -7.10
N ALA A 784 -7.86 29.92 -7.42
CA ALA A 784 -8.92 29.30 -6.62
C ALA A 784 -8.84 27.78 -6.56
N ASP A 785 -8.35 27.14 -7.61
CA ASP A 785 -8.14 25.68 -7.69
C ASP A 785 -7.02 25.18 -6.77
N ARG A 786 -6.11 26.06 -6.31
CA ARG A 786 -5.09 25.73 -5.31
C ARG A 786 -5.64 25.70 -3.87
N VAL A 787 -6.87 26.17 -3.65
CA VAL A 787 -7.43 26.34 -2.31
C VAL A 787 -8.69 25.52 -2.12
N THR A 788 -8.73 24.75 -1.04
CA THR A 788 -9.91 24.01 -0.60
C THR A 788 -10.28 24.44 0.82
N VAL A 789 -11.58 24.68 1.05
CA VAL A 789 -12.12 24.91 2.39
C VAL A 789 -12.75 23.62 2.88
N GLU A 790 -12.32 23.10 4.03
CA GLU A 790 -12.92 21.91 4.63
C GLU A 790 -13.70 22.30 5.89
N VAL A 791 -14.96 21.87 5.95
CA VAL A 791 -15.86 22.11 7.09
C VAL A 791 -16.39 20.77 7.59
N ALA A 792 -16.00 20.39 8.81
CA ALA A 792 -16.30 19.07 9.39
C ALA A 792 -16.02 17.88 8.45
N GLY A 793 -14.88 17.92 7.74
CA GLY A 793 -14.47 16.86 6.81
C GLY A 793 -15.08 16.96 5.40
N VAL A 794 -16.03 17.88 5.17
CA VAL A 794 -16.62 18.12 3.84
C VAL A 794 -15.84 19.20 3.11
N ARG A 795 -15.34 18.88 1.92
CA ARG A 795 -14.52 19.78 1.10
C ARG A 795 -15.35 20.66 0.18
N HIS A 796 -14.98 21.93 0.11
CA HIS A 796 -15.60 22.95 -0.71
C HIS A 796 -14.53 23.62 -1.57
N PRO A 797 -14.75 23.77 -2.88
CA PRO A 797 -13.85 24.56 -3.72
C PRO A 797 -13.95 26.03 -3.33
N ALA A 798 -12.82 26.74 -3.34
CA ALA A 798 -12.86 28.19 -3.35
C ALA A 798 -13.51 28.67 -4.66
N GLN A 799 -14.46 29.59 -4.57
CA GLN A 799 -15.09 30.20 -5.74
C GLN A 799 -14.32 31.43 -6.21
N GLN A 800 -13.82 32.22 -5.26
CA GLN A 800 -13.07 33.43 -5.53
C GLN A 800 -12.05 33.66 -4.42
N ILE A 801 -10.87 34.16 -4.80
CA ILE A 801 -9.83 34.60 -3.87
C ILE A 801 -9.42 36.00 -4.26
N VAL A 802 -9.46 36.94 -3.31
CA VAL A 802 -9.12 38.34 -3.55
C VAL A 802 -8.12 38.81 -2.50
N PRO A 803 -6.99 39.45 -2.87
CA PRO A 803 -6.12 40.12 -1.92
C PRO A 803 -6.84 41.35 -1.32
N VAL A 804 -6.70 41.54 -0.01
CA VAL A 804 -7.32 42.67 0.69
C VAL A 804 -6.54 43.95 0.37
N SER A 805 -7.23 44.93 -0.22
CA SER A 805 -6.61 46.21 -0.60
C SER A 805 -5.91 46.90 0.57
N GLY A 806 -4.65 47.32 0.37
CA GLY A 806 -3.83 47.97 1.40
C GLY A 806 -3.23 47.03 2.45
N ARG A 807 -3.46 45.71 2.36
CA ARG A 807 -2.85 44.69 3.22
C ARG A 807 -2.07 43.69 2.38
N THR A 808 -0.76 43.63 2.58
CA THR A 808 0.14 42.87 1.68
C THR A 808 0.08 41.35 1.85
N ASP A 809 -0.43 40.84 2.98
CA ASP A 809 -0.51 39.40 3.30
C ASP A 809 -1.91 39.00 3.80
N GLU A 810 -2.97 39.68 3.35
CA GLU A 810 -4.35 39.30 3.68
C GLU A 810 -5.17 39.00 2.44
N TYR A 811 -5.97 37.94 2.54
CA TYR A 811 -6.81 37.43 1.45
C TYR A 811 -8.22 37.17 1.94
N GLU A 812 -9.18 37.24 1.03
CA GLU A 812 -10.56 36.84 1.23
C GLU A 812 -10.91 35.69 0.29
N ILE A 813 -11.39 34.58 0.85
CA ILE A 813 -11.88 33.40 0.11
C ILE A 813 -13.40 33.38 0.20
N LEU A 814 -14.06 33.39 -0.95
CA LEU A 814 -15.49 33.12 -1.07
C LEU A 814 -15.70 31.63 -1.34
N PHE A 815 -16.59 30.98 -0.60
CA PHE A 815 -17.06 29.63 -0.89
C PHE A 815 -18.54 29.45 -0.51
N LEU A 816 -19.17 28.41 -1.04
CA LEU A 816 -20.55 28.05 -0.72
C LEU A 816 -20.56 26.91 0.30
N LEU A 817 -21.24 27.09 1.43
CA LEU A 817 -21.37 26.03 2.45
C LEU A 817 -22.28 24.92 1.96
N GLY A 818 -21.78 23.69 1.89
CA GLY A 818 -22.50 22.55 1.34
C GLY A 818 -23.64 22.05 2.23
N LEU A 819 -24.71 21.55 1.61
CA LEU A 819 -25.88 21.01 2.31
C LEU A 819 -25.61 19.70 3.07
N ALA A 820 -24.50 19.02 2.77
CA ALA A 820 -24.09 17.78 3.43
C ALA A 820 -23.24 18.02 4.70
N VAL A 821 -22.93 19.28 5.03
CA VAL A 821 -22.13 19.63 6.20
C VAL A 821 -22.93 19.38 7.49
N PRO A 822 -22.37 18.69 8.49
CA PRO A 822 -22.99 18.56 9.81
C PRO A 822 -23.22 19.92 10.49
N THR A 823 -24.40 20.12 11.09
CA THR A 823 -24.75 21.32 11.87
C THR A 823 -24.32 21.19 13.33
N GLY A 824 -24.07 22.31 14.02
CA GLY A 824 -23.69 22.34 15.44
C GLY A 824 -23.22 23.71 15.92
N GLU A 825 -23.07 23.89 17.23
CA GLU A 825 -22.64 25.18 17.83
C GLU A 825 -21.13 25.46 17.63
N ALA A 826 -20.33 24.44 17.38
CA ALA A 826 -18.90 24.53 17.11
C ALA A 826 -18.49 23.49 16.06
N VAL A 827 -18.44 23.92 14.81
CA VAL A 827 -18.05 23.08 13.66
C VAL A 827 -16.67 23.55 13.17
N PRO A 828 -15.68 22.65 13.04
CA PRO A 828 -14.33 23.04 12.62
C PRO A 828 -14.29 23.39 11.13
N LEU A 829 -13.70 24.53 10.83
CA LEU A 829 -13.38 25.02 9.48
C LEU A 829 -11.87 25.18 9.34
N VAL A 830 -11.29 24.61 8.28
CA VAL A 830 -9.88 24.76 7.91
C VAL A 830 -9.72 25.17 6.45
N VAL A 831 -8.64 25.89 6.16
CA VAL A 831 -8.25 26.26 4.79
C VAL A 831 -7.01 25.47 4.39
N LEU A 832 -7.07 24.77 3.26
CA LEU A 832 -5.97 24.03 2.67
C LEU A 832 -5.46 24.74 1.42
N VAL A 833 -4.14 24.95 1.32
CA VAL A 833 -3.45 25.52 0.14
C VAL A 833 -2.09 24.86 -0.06
N ASP A 834 -1.85 24.26 -1.23
CA ASP A 834 -0.59 23.58 -1.57
C ASP A 834 -0.06 22.63 -0.45
N GLY A 835 -0.96 21.89 0.20
CA GLY A 835 -0.63 20.99 1.32
C GLY A 835 -0.43 21.65 2.70
N ARG A 836 -0.49 22.98 2.79
CA ARG A 836 -0.54 23.73 4.06
C ARG A 836 -1.98 23.81 4.54
N GLU A 837 -2.18 23.65 5.85
CA GLU A 837 -3.49 23.69 6.50
C GLU A 837 -3.45 24.77 7.59
N SER A 838 -4.54 25.54 7.71
CA SER A 838 -4.71 26.48 8.81
C SER A 838 -5.01 25.76 10.13
N LEU A 839 -4.83 26.44 11.26
CA LEU A 839 -5.49 25.99 12.49
C LEU A 839 -7.02 26.05 12.29
N PRO A 840 -7.79 25.13 12.92
CA PRO A 840 -9.23 25.10 12.78
C PRO A 840 -9.87 26.31 13.45
N ALA A 841 -10.70 27.03 12.69
CA ALA A 841 -11.64 28.01 13.22
C ALA A 841 -12.96 27.32 13.56
N GLN A 842 -13.50 27.54 14.76
CA GLN A 842 -14.80 26.98 15.14
C GLN A 842 -15.92 27.93 14.71
N ILE A 843 -16.87 27.44 13.93
CA ILE A 843 -18.04 28.21 13.47
C ILE A 843 -19.35 27.50 13.84
N PRO A 844 -20.38 28.20 14.33
CA PRO A 844 -21.70 27.63 14.50
C PRO A 844 -22.43 27.51 13.15
N ILE A 845 -23.06 26.37 12.91
CA ILE A 845 -23.81 26.06 11.68
C ILE A 845 -25.20 25.54 12.04
N VAL A 846 -26.23 26.09 11.40
CA VAL A 846 -27.63 25.67 11.50
C VAL A 846 -28.16 25.25 10.12
N PRO A 847 -29.28 24.50 10.07
CA PRO A 847 -29.88 24.07 8.80
C PRO A 847 -30.16 25.20 7.82
#